data_AF-D7UXP6-F1
#
_entry.id   AF-D7UXP6-F1
#
_cell.length_a   1.000
_cell.length_b   1.000
_cell.length_c   1.000
_cell.angle_alpha   90.00
_cell.angle_beta   90.00
_cell.angle_gamma   90.00
#
_symmetry.space_group_name_H-M   'P 1'
#
loop_
_entity.id
_entity.type
_entity.pdbx_description
1 polymer ?
#
loop_
_entity_poly.entity_id
_entity_poly.type
_entity_poly.pdbx_seq_one_letter_code
_entity_poly.pdbx_strand_id
1 'polypeptide(L)'
;MKRRIGNRRRGALLLVALFTVLFLALAAKFLYLQISGYSNGVPLAAKAAKQHLKSTTIDAKRGSILDSKGEVLAEDTSTFTLAAVLSKDASKDQKTPLHVVDKEKTAEVLAKYLPIKEDAVLKELQKKDKYQVEFGAAGKNISVATKEKIEKAKLPGLIFTRQAERFYPNGVLAAEVIGFAQRDEKTNQLVGKMGLEKQLNDELEGKDGKLNYSTDRMGYILPNSKTNVKPAVDGKNITLTTDKKIQTFLEDTMNSVNEKYHPKNMMAVVANPKTGEILAMSQRPTFNPSTKAGLESKNSGVWQDLPVEYAYEPGSVMKVFSLASAIDAGVYNPNEYYKSGIYKVGDIQIHDHNRVGWGSIPFREGLERSSNVAFARLLDKLGTDRFLSYLKKFKFGEKTGVDLPNESSGKIVYNYPVEKVTNVFGQGSSYSMMQMLQAATAVASDGKMKQPHVIAKITDPNTGKTKKTKVKITGQPISAATAKRTREELRYVIDGENGTGKLYAIPGYDVAGKTGTAQIADPKTGKYMYGMDNYLFSFMGMAPADDPKLIMYVTMQQPQLENGPAGSTGGQAVADIFNPVMKTSLQYMNIKPSTVKKSEVIKAPVVTDKSVTEAKELLEKKDLAPVIIGSGKKIVQQLPKPGTTLLKGQRVVMLTEGAMTMPDMRNWSKDDALKVSEITGIPFEFQGDGYVKSQNVTKGTTINSKSKIRLKMVSPDKLDAFNKNNDHKSQSETKKETDVQENEGIGSLLNG
;
A
#
# COMPACT_ATOMS: atom_id res chain seq x y z
N MET A 1 19.19 -62.40 -94.57
CA MET A 1 18.36 -61.33 -93.95
C MET A 1 16.98 -61.77 -93.40
N LYS A 2 16.32 -62.83 -93.89
CA LYS A 2 14.94 -63.21 -93.49
C LYS A 2 14.75 -63.69 -92.03
N ARG A 3 15.77 -64.26 -91.35
CA ARG A 3 15.66 -64.72 -89.95
C ARG A 3 15.67 -63.59 -88.90
N ARG A 4 16.21 -62.40 -89.22
CA ARG A 4 16.26 -61.22 -88.31
C ARG A 4 14.93 -60.47 -88.20
N ILE A 5 14.05 -60.56 -89.21
CA ILE A 5 12.78 -59.80 -89.27
C ILE A 5 11.67 -60.48 -88.45
N GLY A 6 11.64 -61.82 -88.40
CA GLY A 6 10.68 -62.58 -87.58
C GLY A 6 10.90 -62.43 -86.07
N ASN A 7 12.16 -62.39 -85.61
CA ASN A 7 12.49 -62.18 -84.20
C ASN A 7 12.24 -60.73 -83.73
N ARG A 8 12.38 -59.73 -84.63
CA ARG A 8 12.00 -58.33 -84.34
C ARG A 8 10.49 -58.14 -84.19
N ARG A 9 9.66 -58.79 -85.03
CA ARG A 9 8.20 -58.75 -84.90
C ARG A 9 7.68 -59.45 -83.64
N ARG A 10 8.27 -60.60 -83.28
CA ARG A 10 7.94 -61.29 -82.00
C ARG A 10 8.39 -60.49 -80.77
N GLY A 11 9.57 -59.88 -80.82
CA GLY A 11 10.05 -58.98 -79.76
C GLY A 11 9.18 -57.73 -79.60
N ALA A 12 8.73 -57.12 -80.69
CA ALA A 12 7.80 -56.00 -80.67
C ALA A 12 6.42 -56.40 -80.12
N LEU A 13 5.88 -57.56 -80.50
CA LEU A 13 4.62 -58.09 -79.95
C LEU A 13 4.71 -58.40 -78.46
N LEU A 14 5.82 -58.98 -77.99
CA LEU A 14 6.07 -59.21 -76.57
C LEU A 14 6.19 -57.91 -75.78
N LEU A 15 6.88 -56.90 -76.34
CA LEU A 15 6.97 -55.58 -75.73
C LEU A 15 5.61 -54.88 -75.67
N VAL A 16 4.83 -54.92 -76.74
CA VAL A 16 3.47 -54.36 -76.76
C VAL A 16 2.59 -55.08 -75.75
N ALA A 17 2.58 -56.42 -75.73
CA ALA A 17 1.81 -57.18 -74.75
C ALA A 17 2.23 -56.87 -73.30
N LEU A 18 3.54 -56.76 -73.04
CA LEU A 18 4.06 -56.36 -71.74
C LEU A 18 3.62 -54.94 -71.35
N PHE A 19 3.70 -53.97 -72.28
CA PHE A 19 3.23 -52.61 -72.05
C PHE A 19 1.72 -52.54 -71.85
N THR A 20 0.94 -53.34 -72.58
CA THR A 20 -0.52 -53.42 -72.41
C THR A 20 -0.87 -54.00 -71.04
N VAL A 21 -0.18 -55.06 -70.59
CA VAL A 21 -0.39 -55.63 -69.26
C VAL A 21 0.01 -54.64 -68.16
N LEU A 22 1.14 -53.94 -68.30
CA LEU A 22 1.54 -52.88 -67.36
C LEU A 22 0.54 -51.73 -67.33
N PHE A 23 0.02 -51.31 -68.49
CA PHE A 23 -1.00 -50.28 -68.58
C PHE A 23 -2.31 -50.70 -67.91
N LEU A 24 -2.77 -51.93 -68.17
CA LEU A 24 -3.96 -52.49 -67.52
C LEU A 24 -3.78 -52.62 -66.01
N ALA A 25 -2.60 -53.02 -65.53
CA ALA A 25 -2.29 -53.06 -64.10
C ALA A 25 -2.33 -51.66 -63.46
N LEU A 26 -1.79 -50.64 -64.15
CA LEU A 26 -1.88 -49.24 -63.73
C LEU A 26 -3.32 -48.72 -63.73
N ALA A 27 -4.09 -49.01 -64.79
CA ALA A 27 -5.49 -48.61 -64.91
C ALA A 27 -6.35 -49.28 -63.83
N ALA A 28 -6.17 -50.58 -63.58
CA ALA A 28 -6.83 -51.31 -62.51
C ALA A 28 -6.46 -50.75 -61.13
N LYS A 29 -5.19 -50.39 -60.92
CA LYS A 29 -4.76 -49.75 -59.67
C LYS A 29 -5.38 -48.37 -59.50
N PHE A 30 -5.49 -47.59 -60.57
CA PHE A 30 -6.10 -46.26 -60.54
C PHE A 30 -7.61 -46.35 -60.25
N LEU A 31 -8.33 -47.24 -60.93
CA LEU A 31 -9.73 -47.56 -60.64
C LEU A 31 -9.93 -48.04 -59.20
N TYR A 32 -9.06 -48.94 -58.71
CA TYR A 32 -9.08 -49.38 -57.32
C TYR A 32 -8.93 -48.22 -56.35
N LEU A 33 -7.98 -47.30 -56.59
CA LEU A 33 -7.77 -46.12 -55.74
C LEU A 33 -8.98 -45.16 -55.79
N GLN A 34 -9.62 -45.00 -56.94
CA GLN A 34 -10.74 -44.09 -57.14
C GLN A 34 -12.06 -44.64 -56.57
N ILE A 35 -12.29 -45.95 -56.66
CA ILE A 35 -13.48 -46.63 -56.12
C ILE A 35 -13.35 -46.87 -54.62
N SER A 36 -12.22 -47.44 -54.17
CA SER A 36 -12.03 -47.74 -52.74
C SER A 36 -11.79 -46.47 -51.93
N GLY A 37 -11.08 -45.49 -52.50
CA GLY A 37 -10.60 -44.33 -51.73
C GLY A 37 -9.51 -44.68 -50.71
N TYR A 38 -8.92 -45.88 -50.75
CA TYR A 38 -7.86 -46.33 -49.83
C TYR A 38 -6.53 -46.59 -50.54
N SER A 39 -5.43 -46.19 -49.91
CA SER A 39 -4.08 -46.60 -50.29
C SER A 39 -3.37 -47.19 -49.08
N ASN A 40 -2.93 -48.45 -49.18
CA ASN A 40 -2.26 -49.21 -48.12
C ASN A 40 -3.02 -49.18 -46.77
N GLY A 41 -4.35 -49.38 -46.81
CA GLY A 41 -5.20 -49.39 -45.61
C GLY A 41 -5.53 -48.00 -45.03
N VAL A 42 -5.07 -46.91 -45.65
CA VAL A 42 -5.33 -45.54 -45.20
C VAL A 42 -6.31 -44.84 -46.16
N PRO A 43 -7.41 -44.22 -45.67
CA PRO A 43 -8.31 -43.45 -46.52
C PRO A 43 -7.58 -42.24 -47.12
N LEU A 44 -7.55 -42.14 -48.44
CA LEU A 44 -6.93 -41.05 -49.21
C LEU A 44 -7.55 -39.69 -48.85
N ALA A 45 -8.85 -39.65 -48.59
CA ALA A 45 -9.57 -38.46 -48.12
C ALA A 45 -9.04 -37.95 -46.76
N ALA A 46 -8.73 -38.85 -45.82
CA ALA A 46 -8.15 -38.46 -44.52
C ALA A 46 -6.70 -37.97 -44.65
N LYS A 47 -5.94 -38.55 -45.58
CA LYS A 47 -4.56 -38.12 -45.88
C LYS A 47 -4.53 -36.75 -46.56
N ALA A 48 -5.44 -36.49 -47.49
CA ALA A 48 -5.65 -35.18 -48.11
C ALA A 48 -6.14 -34.16 -47.08
N ALA A 49 -7.11 -34.52 -46.25
CA ALA A 49 -7.59 -33.65 -45.16
C ALA A 49 -6.45 -33.26 -44.21
N LYS A 50 -5.55 -34.19 -43.82
CA LYS A 50 -4.34 -33.87 -43.03
C LYS A 50 -3.37 -32.91 -43.72
N GLN A 51 -3.30 -32.93 -45.06
CA GLN A 51 -2.44 -32.03 -45.82
C GLN A 51 -3.06 -30.65 -46.03
N HIS A 52 -4.39 -30.57 -46.08
CA HIS A 52 -5.11 -29.33 -46.35
C HIS A 52 -5.63 -28.62 -45.10
N LEU A 53 -5.98 -29.33 -44.02
CA LEU A 53 -6.37 -28.71 -42.76
C LEU A 53 -5.16 -28.04 -42.11
N LYS A 54 -5.24 -26.73 -41.98
CA LYS A 54 -4.43 -25.96 -41.05
C LYS A 54 -5.28 -25.58 -39.84
N SER A 55 -4.65 -25.56 -38.68
CA SER A 55 -5.26 -25.12 -37.42
C SER A 55 -4.46 -23.93 -36.90
N THR A 56 -5.16 -22.84 -36.59
CA THR A 56 -4.61 -21.70 -35.85
C THR A 56 -5.27 -21.63 -34.49
N THR A 57 -4.50 -21.34 -33.45
CA THR A 57 -5.00 -21.12 -32.10
C THR A 57 -5.65 -19.74 -32.00
N ILE A 58 -6.79 -19.67 -31.33
CA ILE A 58 -7.38 -18.39 -30.91
C ILE A 58 -7.03 -18.25 -29.43
N ASP A 59 -6.08 -17.38 -29.11
CA ASP A 59 -5.59 -17.24 -27.74
C ASP A 59 -6.70 -16.72 -26.82
N ALA A 60 -6.91 -17.40 -25.70
CA ALA A 60 -7.77 -16.92 -24.63
C ALA A 60 -7.03 -15.90 -23.77
N LYS A 61 -7.78 -14.93 -23.22
CA LYS A 61 -7.22 -14.01 -22.24
C LYS A 61 -7.23 -14.63 -20.85
N ARG A 62 -6.15 -14.46 -20.11
CA ARG A 62 -6.18 -14.70 -18.66
C ARG A 62 -7.01 -13.60 -18.01
N GLY A 63 -7.85 -13.98 -17.04
CA GLY A 63 -8.72 -13.05 -16.34
C GLY A 63 -7.97 -11.91 -15.66
N SER A 64 -8.57 -10.73 -15.61
CA SER A 64 -7.98 -9.55 -14.94
C SER A 64 -8.18 -9.63 -13.43
N ILE A 65 -7.19 -9.15 -12.68
CA ILE A 65 -7.30 -8.86 -11.25
C ILE A 65 -7.55 -7.37 -11.11
N LEU A 66 -8.63 -7.00 -10.45
CA LEU A 66 -9.14 -5.64 -10.31
C LEU A 66 -9.22 -5.25 -8.84
N ASP A 67 -9.10 -3.96 -8.55
CA ASP A 67 -9.38 -3.42 -7.22
C ASP A 67 -10.90 -3.36 -6.95
N SER A 68 -11.29 -2.94 -5.75
CA SER A 68 -12.70 -2.81 -5.32
C SER A 68 -13.55 -1.87 -6.19
N LYS A 69 -12.92 -0.96 -6.96
CA LYS A 69 -13.57 0.01 -7.85
C LYS A 69 -13.51 -0.39 -9.32
N GLY A 70 -12.85 -1.50 -9.64
CA GLY A 70 -12.69 -2.01 -11.01
C GLY A 70 -11.45 -1.48 -11.72
N GLU A 71 -10.52 -0.81 -11.03
CA GLU A 71 -9.22 -0.45 -11.59
C GLU A 71 -8.34 -1.69 -11.73
N VAL A 72 -7.54 -1.73 -12.80
CA VAL A 72 -6.68 -2.88 -13.09
C VAL A 72 -5.50 -2.94 -12.12
N LEU A 73 -5.31 -4.13 -11.52
CA LEU A 73 -4.15 -4.51 -10.73
C LEU A 73 -3.23 -5.48 -11.48
N ALA A 74 -3.82 -6.39 -12.25
CA ALA A 74 -3.12 -7.25 -13.20
C ALA A 74 -4.02 -7.57 -14.40
N GLU A 75 -3.50 -7.52 -15.61
CA GLU A 75 -4.22 -7.93 -16.81
C GLU A 75 -3.27 -8.44 -17.89
N ASP A 76 -3.83 -9.08 -18.92
CA ASP A 76 -3.05 -9.45 -20.09
C ASP A 76 -2.94 -8.28 -21.06
N THR A 77 -1.72 -7.94 -21.42
CA THR A 77 -1.42 -7.02 -22.52
C THR A 77 -0.86 -7.76 -23.72
N SER A 78 -0.97 -7.14 -24.89
CA SER A 78 -0.38 -7.69 -26.12
C SER A 78 1.02 -7.12 -26.30
N THR A 79 2.02 -7.98 -26.22
CA THR A 79 3.38 -7.65 -26.62
C THR A 79 3.78 -8.47 -27.84
N PHE A 80 4.95 -8.17 -28.40
CA PHE A 80 5.45 -8.83 -29.59
C PHE A 80 6.86 -9.33 -29.38
N THR A 81 7.16 -10.51 -29.94
CA THR A 81 8.52 -10.97 -30.15
C THR A 81 8.93 -10.68 -31.59
N LEU A 82 10.10 -10.05 -31.76
CA LEU A 82 10.68 -9.73 -33.04
C LEU A 82 11.67 -10.80 -33.49
N ALA A 83 11.48 -11.28 -34.71
CA ALA A 83 12.46 -12.07 -35.45
C ALA A 83 12.82 -11.37 -36.76
N ALA A 84 14.02 -11.65 -37.26
CA ALA A 84 14.50 -11.18 -38.56
C ALA A 84 14.80 -12.38 -39.47
N VAL A 85 14.17 -12.43 -40.64
CA VAL A 85 14.42 -13.44 -41.67
C VAL A 85 15.67 -13.06 -42.46
N LEU A 86 16.65 -13.95 -42.50
CA LEU A 86 17.92 -13.73 -43.20
C LEU A 86 18.01 -14.50 -44.53
N SER A 87 17.24 -15.59 -44.68
CA SER A 87 17.30 -16.39 -45.91
C SER A 87 16.60 -15.69 -47.08
N LYS A 88 17.33 -15.59 -48.20
CA LYS A 88 16.79 -15.10 -49.47
C LYS A 88 15.69 -16.01 -50.02
N ASP A 89 15.64 -17.27 -49.63
CA ASP A 89 14.62 -18.24 -50.05
C ASP A 89 13.21 -17.85 -49.59
N ALA A 90 13.11 -17.01 -48.55
CA ALA A 90 11.84 -16.46 -48.10
C ALA A 90 11.24 -15.48 -49.13
N SER A 91 12.06 -14.82 -49.96
CA SER A 91 11.61 -13.88 -50.98
C SER A 91 11.28 -14.58 -52.29
N LYS A 92 10.00 -14.67 -52.61
CA LYS A 92 9.52 -15.17 -53.91
C LYS A 92 9.52 -14.09 -55.01
N ASP A 93 9.47 -12.83 -54.62
CA ASP A 93 9.51 -11.65 -55.50
C ASP A 93 10.64 -10.72 -55.06
N GLN A 94 11.48 -10.28 -56.00
CA GLN A 94 12.55 -9.32 -55.73
C GLN A 94 12.03 -7.92 -55.41
N LYS A 95 10.82 -7.56 -55.85
CA LYS A 95 10.23 -6.23 -55.58
C LYS A 95 9.67 -6.10 -54.15
N THR A 96 9.36 -7.22 -53.50
CA THR A 96 8.82 -7.29 -52.13
C THR A 96 9.59 -8.32 -51.29
N PRO A 97 10.84 -8.01 -50.91
CA PRO A 97 11.65 -8.96 -50.17
C PRO A 97 11.04 -9.28 -48.80
N LEU A 98 10.99 -10.57 -48.45
CA LEU A 98 10.57 -11.09 -47.15
C LEU A 98 11.77 -11.45 -46.25
N HIS A 99 12.97 -10.99 -46.61
CA HIS A 99 14.20 -11.11 -45.82
C HIS A 99 14.83 -9.73 -45.60
N VAL A 100 15.69 -9.62 -44.59
CA VAL A 100 16.45 -8.40 -44.28
C VAL A 100 17.43 -8.12 -45.40
N VAL A 101 17.21 -7.00 -46.10
CA VAL A 101 18.04 -6.56 -47.23
C VAL A 101 19.21 -5.69 -46.75
N ASP A 102 18.91 -4.68 -45.95
CA ASP A 102 19.88 -3.70 -45.44
C ASP A 102 20.12 -3.97 -43.95
N LYS A 103 21.23 -4.65 -43.64
CA LYS A 103 21.50 -5.15 -42.29
C LYS A 103 21.94 -4.01 -41.37
N GLU A 104 22.71 -3.07 -41.89
CA GLU A 104 23.23 -1.90 -41.19
C GLU A 104 22.09 -0.97 -40.79
N LYS A 105 21.23 -0.59 -41.73
CA LYS A 105 20.04 0.23 -41.43
C LYS A 105 19.06 -0.49 -40.52
N THR A 106 18.90 -1.81 -40.68
CA THR A 106 18.05 -2.60 -39.78
C THR A 106 18.62 -2.59 -38.36
N ALA A 107 19.94 -2.72 -38.20
CA ALA A 107 20.60 -2.65 -36.91
C ALA A 107 20.40 -1.28 -36.23
N GLU A 108 20.62 -0.18 -36.97
CA GLU A 108 20.43 1.19 -36.49
C GLU A 108 19.01 1.43 -35.96
N VAL A 109 18.00 1.08 -36.76
CA VAL A 109 16.58 1.28 -36.39
C VAL A 109 16.19 0.42 -35.19
N LEU A 110 16.62 -0.84 -35.15
CA LEU A 110 16.31 -1.72 -34.03
C LEU A 110 17.00 -1.24 -32.74
N ALA A 111 18.26 -0.82 -32.79
CA ALA A 111 18.98 -0.31 -31.63
C ALA A 111 18.41 1.02 -31.09
N LYS A 112 17.77 1.82 -31.95
CA LYS A 112 17.07 3.05 -31.55
C LYS A 112 15.84 2.78 -30.67
N TYR A 113 15.15 1.67 -30.90
CA TYR A 113 13.85 1.39 -30.29
C TYR A 113 13.85 0.22 -29.31
N LEU A 114 14.88 -0.63 -29.35
CA LEU A 114 15.05 -1.78 -28.48
C LEU A 114 16.27 -1.59 -27.57
N PRO A 115 16.27 -2.15 -26.34
CA PRO A 115 17.37 -2.04 -25.40
C PRO A 115 18.53 -2.98 -25.77
N ILE A 116 19.07 -2.83 -26.98
CA ILE A 116 20.17 -3.62 -27.54
C ILE A 116 21.11 -2.70 -28.32
N LYS A 117 22.41 -2.89 -28.17
CA LYS A 117 23.42 -2.12 -28.92
C LYS A 117 23.37 -2.48 -30.40
N GLU A 118 23.58 -1.50 -31.27
CA GLU A 118 23.61 -1.67 -32.73
C GLU A 118 24.54 -2.79 -33.18
N ASP A 119 25.78 -2.81 -32.68
CA ASP A 119 26.77 -3.85 -32.99
C ASP A 119 26.27 -5.26 -32.66
N ALA A 120 25.49 -5.40 -31.58
CA ALA A 120 24.92 -6.68 -31.17
C ALA A 120 23.78 -7.11 -32.11
N VAL A 121 22.94 -6.16 -32.56
CA VAL A 121 21.91 -6.42 -33.58
C VAL A 121 22.56 -6.82 -34.90
N LEU A 122 23.56 -6.06 -35.36
CA LEU A 122 24.26 -6.33 -36.60
C LEU A 122 24.93 -7.71 -36.59
N LYS A 123 25.55 -8.09 -35.46
CA LYS A 123 26.13 -9.42 -35.27
C LYS A 123 25.09 -10.55 -35.41
N GLU A 124 23.88 -10.36 -34.89
CA GLU A 124 22.79 -11.32 -35.07
C GLU A 124 22.36 -11.39 -36.54
N LEU A 125 22.18 -10.25 -37.21
CA LEU A 125 21.79 -10.18 -38.62
C LEU A 125 22.85 -10.74 -39.60
N GLN A 126 24.13 -10.74 -39.19
CA GLN A 126 25.24 -11.25 -40.00
C GLN A 126 25.49 -12.76 -39.85
N LYS A 127 24.75 -13.46 -38.98
CA LYS A 127 24.87 -14.93 -38.86
C LYS A 127 24.63 -15.62 -40.20
N LYS A 128 25.57 -16.46 -40.61
CA LYS A 128 25.48 -17.28 -41.83
C LYS A 128 24.61 -18.52 -41.58
N ASP A 129 24.01 -19.05 -42.64
CA ASP A 129 23.26 -20.32 -42.66
C ASP A 129 22.08 -20.38 -41.68
N LYS A 130 21.47 -19.22 -41.38
CA LYS A 130 20.25 -19.13 -40.57
C LYS A 130 19.09 -18.67 -41.45
N TYR A 131 17.94 -19.34 -41.30
CA TYR A 131 16.71 -18.89 -41.93
C TYR A 131 16.19 -17.60 -41.28
N GLN A 132 16.20 -17.55 -39.94
CA GLN A 132 15.81 -16.40 -39.13
C GLN A 132 16.67 -16.30 -37.86
N VAL A 133 16.70 -15.11 -37.26
CA VAL A 133 17.34 -14.83 -35.97
C VAL A 133 16.39 -14.07 -35.05
N GLU A 134 16.63 -14.18 -33.75
CA GLU A 134 15.92 -13.45 -32.69
C GLU A 134 16.92 -12.60 -31.88
N PHE A 135 16.43 -11.57 -31.20
CA PHE A 135 17.26 -10.58 -30.51
C PHE A 135 17.29 -10.78 -28.98
N GLY A 136 17.17 -12.02 -28.52
CA GLY A 136 17.19 -12.37 -27.09
C GLY A 136 16.08 -11.65 -26.30
N ALA A 137 16.40 -11.24 -25.07
CA ALA A 137 15.44 -10.53 -24.21
C ALA A 137 15.00 -9.17 -24.78
N ALA A 138 15.90 -8.46 -25.49
CA ALA A 138 15.58 -7.17 -26.10
C ALA A 138 14.61 -7.27 -27.29
N GLY A 139 14.55 -8.43 -27.93
CA GLY A 139 13.58 -8.74 -28.98
C GLY A 139 12.23 -9.25 -28.47
N LYS A 140 12.05 -9.39 -27.16
CA LYS A 140 10.81 -9.87 -26.52
C LYS A 140 10.07 -8.72 -25.84
N ASN A 141 8.81 -8.93 -25.50
CA ASN A 141 7.98 -7.97 -24.75
C ASN A 141 7.88 -6.59 -25.41
N ILE A 142 7.93 -6.53 -26.75
CA ILE A 142 7.88 -5.28 -27.51
C ILE A 142 6.45 -4.72 -27.44
N SER A 143 6.31 -3.48 -26.96
CA SER A 143 5.00 -2.81 -26.90
C SER A 143 4.41 -2.55 -28.29
N VAL A 144 3.08 -2.42 -28.38
CA VAL A 144 2.40 -1.99 -29.62
C VAL A 144 3.01 -0.69 -30.17
N ALA A 145 3.25 0.30 -29.31
CA ALA A 145 3.82 1.58 -29.70
C ALA A 145 5.26 1.47 -30.25
N THR A 146 6.07 0.60 -29.66
CA THR A 146 7.44 0.33 -30.15
C THR A 146 7.41 -0.41 -31.49
N LYS A 147 6.53 -1.42 -31.62
CA LYS A 147 6.31 -2.13 -32.88
C LYS A 147 5.93 -1.16 -34.00
N GLU A 148 4.94 -0.30 -33.77
CA GLU A 148 4.48 0.67 -34.78
C GLU A 148 5.60 1.64 -35.19
N LYS A 149 6.48 2.03 -34.27
CA LYS A 149 7.65 2.87 -34.59
C LYS A 149 8.65 2.13 -35.50
N ILE A 150 8.90 0.84 -35.26
CA ILE A 150 9.78 0.01 -36.09
C ILE A 150 9.14 -0.24 -37.48
N GLU A 151 7.85 -0.57 -37.53
CA GLU A 151 7.14 -0.82 -38.79
C GLU A 151 7.09 0.43 -39.71
N LYS A 152 7.08 1.64 -39.14
CA LYS A 152 7.18 2.90 -39.90
C LYS A 152 8.49 3.02 -40.70
N ALA A 153 9.56 2.33 -40.30
CA ALA A 153 10.81 2.31 -41.06
C ALA A 153 10.75 1.44 -42.31
N LYS A 154 9.67 0.65 -42.50
CA LYS A 154 9.40 -0.20 -43.67
C LYS A 154 10.55 -1.14 -44.01
N LEU A 155 11.15 -1.74 -42.97
CA LEU A 155 12.25 -2.68 -43.12
C LEU A 155 11.73 -4.08 -43.50
N PRO A 156 12.16 -4.65 -44.64
CA PRO A 156 11.75 -6.00 -45.05
C PRO A 156 12.35 -7.09 -44.15
N GLY A 157 11.65 -8.21 -44.03
CA GLY A 157 12.13 -9.39 -43.30
C GLY A 157 11.98 -9.35 -41.77
N LEU A 158 11.38 -8.31 -41.20
CA LEU A 158 11.02 -8.27 -39.78
C LEU A 158 9.67 -8.95 -39.55
N ILE A 159 9.62 -9.89 -38.61
CA ILE A 159 8.42 -10.62 -38.20
C ILE A 159 8.13 -10.29 -36.73
N PHE A 160 6.95 -9.71 -36.47
CA PHE A 160 6.44 -9.53 -35.12
C PHE A 160 5.40 -10.61 -34.82
N THR A 161 5.73 -11.50 -33.89
CA THR A 161 4.80 -12.51 -33.38
C THR A 161 4.12 -11.97 -32.13
N ARG A 162 2.80 -11.79 -32.18
CA ARG A 162 2.01 -11.37 -31.02
C ARG A 162 2.11 -12.41 -29.91
N GLN A 163 2.27 -11.95 -28.69
CA GLN A 163 2.29 -12.76 -27.48
C GLN A 163 1.48 -12.05 -26.39
N ALA A 164 0.79 -12.83 -25.57
CA ALA A 164 0.16 -12.32 -24.36
C ALA A 164 1.23 -12.17 -23.26
N GLU A 165 1.30 -11.02 -22.63
CA GLU A 165 2.15 -10.81 -21.46
C GLU A 165 1.29 -10.37 -20.28
N ARG A 166 1.66 -10.87 -19.10
CA ARG A 166 0.97 -10.47 -17.87
C ARG A 166 1.53 -9.13 -17.40
N PHE A 167 0.67 -8.12 -17.38
CA PHE A 167 1.02 -6.74 -17.07
C PHE A 167 0.51 -6.32 -15.69
N TYR A 168 1.40 -5.75 -14.88
CA TYR A 168 1.08 -5.19 -13.56
C TYR A 168 1.30 -3.67 -13.59
N PRO A 169 0.27 -2.87 -13.88
CA PRO A 169 0.41 -1.43 -14.13
C PRO A 169 0.93 -0.61 -12.95
N ASN A 170 0.77 -1.12 -11.73
CA ASN A 170 1.03 -0.36 -10.50
C ASN A 170 2.41 -0.62 -9.89
N GLY A 171 3.26 -1.45 -10.53
CA GLY A 171 4.57 -1.79 -10.00
C GLY A 171 4.48 -2.46 -8.63
N VAL A 172 5.17 -1.91 -7.63
CA VAL A 172 5.18 -2.40 -6.24
C VAL A 172 3.90 -1.96 -5.53
N LEU A 173 2.82 -2.71 -5.70
CA LEU A 173 1.53 -2.47 -5.04
C LEU A 173 0.85 -3.81 -4.73
N ALA A 174 0.67 -4.13 -3.45
CA ALA A 174 0.09 -5.40 -2.99
C ALA A 174 0.73 -6.63 -3.68
N ALA A 175 2.06 -6.58 -3.87
CA ALA A 175 2.79 -7.49 -4.75
C ALA A 175 2.67 -8.95 -4.30
N GLU A 176 2.69 -9.22 -3.00
CA GLU A 176 2.59 -10.57 -2.45
C GLU A 176 1.16 -11.11 -2.53
N VAL A 177 0.16 -10.23 -2.33
CA VAL A 177 -1.26 -10.57 -2.47
C VAL A 177 -1.57 -10.97 -3.90
N ILE A 178 -1.21 -10.11 -4.87
CA ILE A 178 -1.45 -10.37 -6.28
C ILE A 178 -0.58 -11.54 -6.75
N GLY A 179 0.70 -11.53 -6.35
CA GLY A 179 1.73 -12.42 -6.86
C GLY A 179 2.14 -12.07 -8.29
N PHE A 180 2.68 -13.06 -8.99
CA PHE A 180 3.03 -12.93 -10.40
C PHE A 180 2.72 -14.20 -11.19
N ALA A 181 2.44 -14.05 -12.47
CA ALA A 181 2.37 -15.14 -13.43
C ALA A 181 3.59 -15.11 -14.34
N GLN A 182 4.02 -16.28 -14.78
CA GLN A 182 5.12 -16.42 -15.72
C GLN A 182 4.77 -17.46 -16.78
N ARG A 183 5.22 -17.17 -17.99
CA ARG A 183 5.09 -18.07 -19.13
C ARG A 183 5.92 -19.33 -18.88
N ASP A 184 5.27 -20.48 -18.98
CA ASP A 184 5.91 -21.79 -18.91
C ASP A 184 6.63 -22.08 -20.23
N GLU A 185 7.90 -22.51 -20.15
CA GLU A 185 8.74 -22.70 -21.34
C GLU A 185 8.31 -23.88 -22.22
N LYS A 186 7.61 -24.87 -21.67
CA LYS A 186 7.21 -26.08 -22.40
C LYS A 186 5.86 -25.89 -23.10
N THR A 187 4.92 -25.29 -22.39
CA THR A 187 3.52 -25.12 -22.85
C THR A 187 3.29 -23.76 -23.50
N ASN A 188 4.18 -22.79 -23.28
CA ASN A 188 4.03 -21.41 -23.72
C ASN A 188 2.74 -20.76 -23.16
N GLN A 189 2.25 -21.21 -22.00
CA GLN A 189 1.07 -20.65 -21.32
C GLN A 189 1.48 -19.83 -20.10
N LEU A 190 0.70 -18.80 -19.75
CA LEU A 190 0.90 -18.00 -18.55
C LEU A 190 0.40 -18.78 -17.33
N VAL A 191 1.31 -19.13 -16.42
CA VAL A 191 1.01 -19.87 -15.19
C VAL A 191 1.32 -19.01 -13.98
N GLY A 192 0.35 -18.88 -13.07
CA GLY A 192 0.56 -18.20 -11.79
C GLY A 192 1.63 -18.87 -10.93
N LYS A 193 2.56 -18.10 -10.38
CA LYS A 193 3.71 -18.59 -9.60
C LYS A 193 3.69 -18.19 -8.12
N MET A 194 2.99 -17.12 -7.77
CA MET A 194 2.84 -16.64 -6.38
C MET A 194 1.46 -16.02 -6.17
N GLY A 195 1.06 -15.80 -4.91
CA GLY A 195 -0.14 -15.04 -4.53
C GLY A 195 -1.43 -15.56 -5.16
N LEU A 196 -2.37 -14.64 -5.39
CA LEU A 196 -3.64 -14.92 -6.05
C LEU A 196 -3.46 -15.42 -7.49
N GLU A 197 -2.42 -14.98 -8.21
CA GLU A 197 -2.10 -15.50 -9.54
C GLU A 197 -1.95 -17.03 -9.52
N LYS A 198 -1.23 -17.57 -8.53
CA LYS A 198 -1.06 -19.02 -8.35
C LYS A 198 -2.32 -19.68 -7.80
N GLN A 199 -2.89 -19.13 -6.73
CA GLN A 199 -4.02 -19.75 -6.05
C GLN A 199 -5.26 -19.85 -6.93
N LEU A 200 -5.50 -18.83 -7.76
CA LEU A 200 -6.65 -18.75 -8.65
C LEU A 200 -6.26 -19.08 -10.10
N ASN A 201 -5.15 -19.80 -10.33
CA ASN A 201 -4.70 -20.08 -11.69
C ASN A 201 -5.80 -20.71 -12.54
N ASP A 202 -6.54 -21.70 -12.01
CA ASP A 202 -7.61 -22.39 -12.74
C ASP A 202 -8.81 -21.49 -13.08
N GLU A 203 -9.06 -20.46 -12.25
CA GLU A 203 -10.12 -19.48 -12.49
C GLU A 203 -9.67 -18.39 -13.46
N LEU A 204 -8.40 -17.98 -13.36
CA LEU A 204 -7.78 -16.95 -14.18
C LEU A 204 -7.38 -17.46 -15.56
N GLU A 205 -7.04 -18.74 -15.72
CA GLU A 205 -6.59 -19.32 -16.98
C GLU A 205 -7.74 -19.43 -17.99
N GLY A 206 -7.55 -18.83 -19.16
CA GLY A 206 -8.44 -18.99 -20.29
C GLY A 206 -8.17 -20.29 -21.04
N LYS A 207 -9.17 -20.78 -21.78
CA LYS A 207 -9.04 -21.96 -22.64
C LYS A 207 -9.01 -21.53 -24.10
N ASP A 208 -7.87 -21.75 -24.74
CA ASP A 208 -7.68 -21.37 -26.13
C ASP A 208 -8.71 -22.02 -27.07
N GLY A 209 -9.15 -21.22 -28.03
CA GLY A 209 -9.98 -21.65 -29.15
C GLY A 209 -9.15 -22.25 -30.27
N LYS A 210 -9.84 -22.77 -31.29
CA LYS A 210 -9.21 -23.31 -32.50
C LYS A 210 -9.98 -22.84 -33.73
N LEU A 211 -9.25 -22.31 -34.70
CA LEU A 211 -9.74 -22.03 -36.04
C LEU A 211 -9.16 -23.08 -36.99
N ASN A 212 -9.99 -24.02 -37.42
CA ASN A 212 -9.62 -24.98 -38.46
C ASN A 212 -10.07 -24.43 -39.83
N TYR A 213 -9.14 -24.36 -40.77
CA TYR A 213 -9.39 -23.91 -42.14
C TYR A 213 -8.61 -24.76 -43.13
N SER A 214 -9.13 -24.90 -44.35
CA SER A 214 -8.41 -25.65 -45.39
C SER A 214 -7.66 -24.72 -46.31
N THR A 215 -6.39 -25.00 -46.58
CA THR A 215 -5.59 -24.24 -47.55
C THR A 215 -5.21 -25.07 -48.77
N ASP A 216 -5.05 -24.42 -49.92
CA ASP A 216 -4.39 -25.03 -51.07
C ASP A 216 -2.87 -25.24 -50.82
N ARG A 217 -2.16 -25.77 -51.82
CA ARG A 217 -0.70 -25.94 -51.78
C ARG A 217 0.07 -24.61 -51.72
N MET A 218 -0.55 -23.50 -52.11
CA MET A 218 0.01 -22.16 -52.10
C MET A 218 -0.25 -21.42 -50.78
N GLY A 219 -1.08 -21.98 -49.90
CA GLY A 219 -1.43 -21.43 -48.59
C GLY A 219 -2.70 -20.57 -48.59
N TYR A 220 -3.40 -20.43 -49.71
CA TYR A 220 -4.66 -19.69 -49.78
C TYR A 220 -5.80 -20.50 -49.18
N ILE A 221 -6.65 -19.83 -48.40
CA ILE A 221 -7.84 -20.44 -47.81
C ILE A 221 -8.78 -20.84 -48.95
N LEU A 222 -9.19 -22.10 -48.98
CA LEU A 222 -10.08 -22.61 -50.01
C LEU A 222 -11.45 -21.92 -49.93
N PRO A 223 -11.96 -21.35 -51.04
CA PRO A 223 -13.34 -20.87 -51.12
C PRO A 223 -14.29 -22.01 -50.75
N ASN A 224 -15.24 -21.77 -49.83
CA ASN A 224 -16.17 -22.76 -49.25
C ASN A 224 -15.58 -23.80 -48.28
N SER A 225 -14.37 -23.61 -47.74
CA SER A 225 -13.91 -24.47 -46.63
C SER A 225 -14.84 -24.30 -45.42
N LYS A 226 -15.35 -25.40 -44.84
CA LYS A 226 -16.10 -25.36 -43.58
C LYS A 226 -15.13 -24.92 -42.48
N THR A 227 -15.12 -23.64 -42.16
CA THR A 227 -14.37 -23.09 -41.02
C THR A 227 -15.03 -23.61 -39.74
N ASN A 228 -14.36 -24.56 -39.07
CA ASN A 228 -14.80 -25.01 -37.77
C ASN A 228 -14.11 -24.14 -36.71
N VAL A 229 -14.87 -23.17 -36.19
CA VAL A 229 -14.43 -22.23 -35.16
C VAL A 229 -14.87 -22.77 -33.81
N LYS A 230 -13.90 -23.17 -32.99
CA LYS A 230 -14.10 -23.29 -31.54
C LYS A 230 -13.64 -21.98 -30.91
N PRO A 231 -14.53 -21.13 -30.38
CA PRO A 231 -14.12 -19.87 -29.76
C PRO A 231 -13.25 -20.12 -28.53
N ALA A 232 -12.37 -19.16 -28.24
CA ALA A 232 -11.66 -19.12 -26.97
C ALA A 232 -12.62 -18.82 -25.83
N VAL A 233 -12.31 -19.29 -24.63
CA VAL A 233 -13.04 -18.98 -23.40
C VAL A 233 -12.09 -18.22 -22.50
N ASP A 234 -12.37 -16.95 -22.25
CA ASP A 234 -11.51 -16.11 -21.41
C ASP A 234 -11.60 -16.56 -19.94
N GLY A 235 -10.51 -16.37 -19.21
CA GLY A 235 -10.47 -16.60 -17.78
C GLY A 235 -11.35 -15.62 -17.01
N LYS A 236 -11.73 -15.99 -15.79
CA LYS A 236 -12.62 -15.18 -14.94
C LYS A 236 -11.87 -14.00 -14.33
N ASN A 237 -12.54 -12.87 -14.27
CA ASN A 237 -12.03 -11.67 -13.62
C ASN A 237 -12.22 -11.74 -12.10
N ILE A 238 -11.19 -11.37 -11.35
CA ILE A 238 -11.18 -11.36 -9.89
C ILE A 238 -11.20 -9.91 -9.43
N THR A 239 -12.24 -9.49 -8.73
CA THR A 239 -12.30 -8.17 -8.09
C THR A 239 -11.93 -8.34 -6.62
N LEU A 240 -10.92 -7.61 -6.19
CA LEU A 240 -10.45 -7.60 -4.81
C LEU A 240 -11.26 -6.63 -3.93
N THR A 241 -11.12 -6.77 -2.62
CA THR A 241 -11.60 -5.80 -1.63
C THR A 241 -10.63 -4.63 -1.46
N THR A 242 -9.40 -4.76 -1.97
CA THR A 242 -8.36 -3.73 -1.95
C THR A 242 -8.89 -2.43 -2.55
N ASP A 243 -8.78 -1.32 -1.82
CA ASP A 243 -8.98 0.03 -2.38
C ASP A 243 -7.60 0.54 -2.80
N LYS A 244 -7.42 0.73 -4.11
CA LYS A 244 -6.11 1.10 -4.67
C LYS A 244 -5.54 2.36 -4.04
N LYS A 245 -6.37 3.35 -3.67
CA LYS A 245 -5.85 4.59 -3.05
C LYS A 245 -5.35 4.35 -1.64
N ILE A 246 -6.12 3.61 -0.82
CA ILE A 246 -5.67 3.21 0.53
C ILE A 246 -4.39 2.37 0.44
N GLN A 247 -4.33 1.44 -0.52
CA GLN A 247 -3.13 0.63 -0.77
C GLN A 247 -1.93 1.49 -1.18
N THR A 248 -2.08 2.44 -2.12
CA THR A 248 -1.00 3.35 -2.52
C THR A 248 -0.49 4.16 -1.33
N PHE A 249 -1.37 4.72 -0.51
CA PHE A 249 -0.94 5.44 0.70
C PHE A 249 -0.16 4.55 1.66
N LEU A 250 -0.56 3.28 1.81
CA LEU A 250 0.16 2.31 2.61
C LEU A 250 1.55 2.00 2.04
N GLU A 251 1.64 1.72 0.74
CA GLU A 251 2.90 1.41 0.05
C GLU A 251 3.90 2.57 0.13
N ASP A 252 3.46 3.79 -0.19
CA ASP A 252 4.32 4.98 -0.18
C ASP A 252 4.87 5.24 1.22
N THR A 253 3.99 5.17 2.23
CA THR A 253 4.39 5.37 3.63
C THR A 253 5.36 4.29 4.09
N MET A 254 5.07 3.02 3.78
CA MET A 254 5.95 1.90 4.11
C MET A 254 7.30 1.99 3.39
N ASN A 255 7.35 2.47 2.15
CA ASN A 255 8.61 2.71 1.44
C ASN A 255 9.46 3.76 2.16
N SER A 256 8.90 4.93 2.47
CA SER A 256 9.63 5.98 3.19
C SER A 256 10.14 5.51 4.56
N VAL A 257 9.33 4.72 5.29
CA VAL A 257 9.73 4.19 6.60
C VAL A 257 10.77 3.07 6.47
N ASN A 258 10.69 2.24 5.43
CA ASN A 258 11.69 1.20 5.15
C ASN A 258 13.05 1.78 4.74
N GLU A 259 13.06 2.87 3.97
CA GLU A 259 14.28 3.61 3.63
C GLU A 259 14.92 4.28 4.85
N LYS A 260 14.09 4.69 5.83
CA LYS A 260 14.55 5.37 7.04
C LYS A 260 15.09 4.41 8.11
N TYR A 261 14.39 3.31 8.36
CA TYR A 261 14.68 2.42 9.49
C TYR A 261 15.24 1.05 9.09
N HIS A 262 15.28 0.71 7.79
CA HIS A 262 15.80 -0.57 7.28
C HIS A 262 15.43 -1.79 8.12
N PRO A 263 14.13 -1.99 8.47
CA PRO A 263 13.74 -3.10 9.32
C PRO A 263 14.02 -4.43 8.62
N LYS A 264 14.26 -5.48 9.40
CA LYS A 264 14.39 -6.83 8.85
C LYS A 264 13.14 -7.22 8.07
N ASN A 265 11.99 -7.09 8.72
CA ASN A 265 10.67 -7.32 8.13
C ASN A 265 9.69 -6.25 8.64
N MET A 266 8.68 -5.91 7.83
CA MET A 266 7.60 -5.02 8.19
C MET A 266 6.30 -5.53 7.57
N MET A 267 5.18 -5.42 8.28
CA MET A 267 3.87 -5.84 7.79
C MET A 267 2.83 -4.81 8.21
N ALA A 268 1.87 -4.54 7.33
CA ALA A 268 0.74 -3.69 7.67
C ALA A 268 -0.51 -4.11 6.91
N VAL A 269 -1.64 -4.07 7.62
CA VAL A 269 -2.95 -4.39 7.06
C VAL A 269 -3.97 -3.37 7.54
N VAL A 270 -4.82 -2.91 6.62
CA VAL A 270 -5.99 -2.08 6.86
C VAL A 270 -7.23 -2.88 6.50
N ALA A 271 -8.14 -3.05 7.46
CA ALA A 271 -9.33 -3.89 7.30
C ALA A 271 -10.60 -3.15 7.70
N ASN A 272 -11.71 -3.48 7.04
CA ASN A 272 -13.04 -3.07 7.45
C ASN A 272 -13.57 -4.02 8.54
N PRO A 273 -13.77 -3.56 9.79
CA PRO A 273 -14.19 -4.42 10.89
C PRO A 273 -15.60 -4.99 10.73
N LYS A 274 -16.46 -4.36 9.92
CA LYS A 274 -17.87 -4.76 9.79
C LYS A 274 -18.06 -5.91 8.80
N THR A 275 -17.17 -6.00 7.82
CA THR A 275 -17.23 -6.97 6.72
C THR A 275 -16.12 -8.00 6.77
N GLY A 276 -14.97 -7.69 7.37
CA GLY A 276 -13.75 -8.50 7.27
C GLY A 276 -12.99 -8.27 5.96
N GLU A 277 -13.40 -7.29 5.15
CA GLU A 277 -12.69 -6.95 3.90
C GLU A 277 -11.32 -6.35 4.22
N ILE A 278 -10.28 -6.85 3.55
CA ILE A 278 -8.94 -6.28 3.61
C ILE A 278 -8.86 -5.16 2.55
N LEU A 279 -8.76 -3.92 3.00
CA LEU A 279 -8.76 -2.73 2.13
C LEU A 279 -7.36 -2.39 1.63
N ALA A 280 -6.33 -2.69 2.43
CA ALA A 280 -4.95 -2.64 2.02
C ALA A 280 -4.09 -3.62 2.82
N MET A 281 -3.09 -4.20 2.19
CA MET A 281 -2.14 -5.13 2.81
C MET A 281 -0.80 -5.04 2.11
N SER A 282 0.28 -4.87 2.88
CA SER A 282 1.63 -4.78 2.34
C SER A 282 2.67 -5.26 3.36
N GLN A 283 3.87 -5.56 2.86
CA GLN A 283 5.01 -5.98 3.66
C GLN A 283 6.32 -5.44 3.12
N ARG A 284 7.37 -5.45 3.94
CA ARG A 284 8.77 -5.35 3.48
C ARG A 284 9.58 -6.52 4.05
N PRO A 285 10.54 -7.09 3.29
CA PRO A 285 10.86 -6.77 1.90
C PRO A 285 9.71 -7.11 0.93
N THR A 286 9.72 -6.49 -0.24
CA THR A 286 8.74 -6.70 -1.32
C THR A 286 9.44 -6.76 -2.68
N PHE A 287 8.70 -7.00 -3.74
CA PHE A 287 9.19 -7.08 -5.12
C PHE A 287 8.28 -6.36 -6.10
N ASN A 288 8.80 -6.08 -7.30
CA ASN A 288 8.00 -5.60 -8.41
C ASN A 288 7.53 -6.79 -9.26
N PRO A 289 6.22 -7.08 -9.38
CA PRO A 289 5.72 -8.23 -10.13
C PRO A 289 5.93 -8.14 -11.66
N SER A 290 6.07 -6.94 -12.21
CA SER A 290 6.38 -6.74 -13.64
C SER A 290 7.85 -7.02 -13.95
N THR A 291 8.78 -6.48 -13.15
CA THR A 291 10.22 -6.60 -13.44
C THR A 291 10.90 -7.75 -12.69
N LYS A 292 10.22 -8.32 -11.68
CA LYS A 292 10.72 -9.31 -10.72
C LYS A 292 11.86 -8.80 -9.82
N ALA A 293 12.20 -7.51 -9.92
CA ALA A 293 13.21 -6.90 -9.08
C ALA A 293 12.79 -6.98 -7.60
N GLY A 294 13.73 -7.39 -6.74
CA GLY A 294 13.51 -7.67 -5.32
C GLY A 294 13.39 -9.16 -5.00
N LEU A 295 13.04 -10.02 -5.96
CA LEU A 295 12.96 -11.49 -5.74
C LEU A 295 14.33 -12.14 -5.56
N GLU A 296 15.39 -11.50 -6.04
CA GLU A 296 16.79 -11.88 -5.84
C GLU A 296 17.32 -11.59 -4.43
N SER A 297 16.52 -10.92 -3.59
CA SER A 297 16.89 -10.63 -2.21
C SER A 297 17.27 -11.91 -1.45
N LYS A 298 18.37 -11.84 -0.68
CA LYS A 298 18.77 -12.93 0.22
C LYS A 298 17.77 -13.16 1.36
N ASN A 299 16.84 -12.23 1.59
CA ASN A 299 15.77 -12.39 2.58
C ASN A 299 14.64 -13.24 1.98
N SER A 300 14.51 -14.48 2.46
CA SER A 300 13.47 -15.42 2.02
C SER A 300 12.04 -14.93 2.26
N GLY A 301 11.84 -13.90 3.10
CA GLY A 301 10.52 -13.32 3.39
C GLY A 301 9.82 -12.73 2.18
N VAL A 302 10.55 -12.38 1.10
CA VAL A 302 9.94 -11.88 -0.15
C VAL A 302 9.10 -12.95 -0.88
N TRP A 303 9.35 -14.23 -0.62
CA TRP A 303 8.60 -15.35 -1.23
C TRP A 303 7.38 -15.77 -0.40
N GLN A 304 7.16 -15.13 0.74
CA GLN A 304 6.04 -15.41 1.65
C GLN A 304 5.12 -14.19 1.70
N ASP A 305 3.82 -14.43 1.78
CA ASP A 305 2.86 -13.41 2.23
C ASP A 305 2.92 -13.37 3.77
N LEU A 306 3.82 -12.57 4.33
CA LEU A 306 4.13 -12.51 5.76
C LEU A 306 2.86 -12.26 6.62
N PRO A 307 1.95 -11.33 6.29
CA PRO A 307 0.68 -11.20 7.02
C PRO A 307 -0.13 -12.50 7.18
N VAL A 308 0.00 -13.44 6.23
CA VAL A 308 -0.76 -14.69 6.15
C VAL A 308 0.05 -15.90 6.65
N GLU A 309 1.31 -15.98 6.26
CA GLU A 309 2.19 -17.14 6.44
C GLU A 309 3.07 -17.04 7.70
N TYR A 310 3.40 -15.83 8.16
CA TYR A 310 4.32 -15.63 9.28
C TYR A 310 3.57 -15.65 10.62
N ALA A 311 3.88 -16.66 11.45
CA ALA A 311 3.42 -16.73 12.84
C ALA A 311 4.50 -16.21 13.79
N TYR A 312 4.11 -15.30 14.69
CA TYR A 312 5.01 -14.63 15.62
C TYR A 312 4.35 -14.45 17.00
N GLU A 313 5.15 -14.16 18.02
CA GLU A 313 4.65 -13.75 19.34
C GLU A 313 4.16 -12.29 19.25
N PRO A 314 2.86 -11.99 19.40
CA PRO A 314 2.33 -10.64 19.18
C PRO A 314 2.65 -9.65 20.29
N GLY A 315 3.17 -10.14 21.42
CA GLY A 315 3.43 -9.35 22.61
C GLY A 315 2.18 -8.62 23.10
N SER A 316 2.37 -7.39 23.60
CA SER A 316 1.33 -6.63 24.31
C SER A 316 0.08 -6.32 23.49
N VAL A 317 0.04 -6.53 22.16
CA VAL A 317 -1.21 -6.44 21.40
C VAL A 317 -2.23 -7.49 21.85
N MET A 318 -1.77 -8.67 22.30
CA MET A 318 -2.64 -9.71 22.86
C MET A 318 -3.47 -9.22 24.06
N LYS A 319 -2.99 -8.19 24.78
CA LYS A 319 -3.71 -7.59 25.91
C LYS A 319 -5.06 -7.00 25.54
N VAL A 320 -5.28 -6.67 24.25
CA VAL A 320 -6.62 -6.29 23.74
C VAL A 320 -7.63 -7.41 24.03
N PHE A 321 -7.27 -8.65 23.71
CA PHE A 321 -8.15 -9.82 23.85
C PHE A 321 -8.19 -10.32 25.29
N SER A 322 -7.07 -10.25 26.02
CA SER A 322 -7.04 -10.55 27.46
C SER A 322 -7.93 -9.57 28.26
N LEU A 323 -7.90 -8.28 27.93
CA LEU A 323 -8.75 -7.26 28.54
C LEU A 323 -10.22 -7.53 28.19
N ALA A 324 -10.52 -7.78 26.92
CA ALA A 324 -11.87 -8.11 26.48
C ALA A 324 -12.42 -9.34 27.24
N SER A 325 -11.59 -10.38 27.41
CA SER A 325 -11.95 -11.59 28.16
C SER A 325 -12.23 -11.31 29.63
N ALA A 326 -11.41 -10.46 30.27
CA ALA A 326 -11.59 -10.06 31.67
C ALA A 326 -12.85 -9.20 31.88
N ILE A 327 -13.15 -8.28 30.96
CA ILE A 327 -14.38 -7.48 30.97
C ILE A 327 -15.59 -8.40 30.77
N ASP A 328 -15.55 -9.30 29.79
CA ASP A 328 -16.65 -10.21 29.48
C ASP A 328 -16.96 -11.15 30.64
N ALA A 329 -15.92 -11.53 31.39
CA ALA A 329 -16.03 -12.35 32.57
C ALA A 329 -16.48 -11.58 33.83
N GLY A 330 -16.56 -10.25 33.77
CA GLY A 330 -16.95 -9.40 34.90
C GLY A 330 -15.87 -9.22 35.97
N VAL A 331 -14.61 -9.53 35.65
CA VAL A 331 -13.49 -9.51 36.63
C VAL A 331 -12.57 -8.29 36.49
N TYR A 332 -12.85 -7.41 35.52
CA TYR A 332 -12.10 -6.17 35.32
C TYR A 332 -12.79 -4.99 36.04
N ASN A 333 -12.11 -4.42 37.04
CA ASN A 333 -12.48 -3.15 37.64
C ASN A 333 -11.34 -2.13 37.38
N PRO A 334 -11.57 -1.08 36.58
CA PRO A 334 -10.51 -0.13 36.22
C PRO A 334 -9.92 0.65 37.40
N ASN A 335 -10.69 0.84 38.47
CA ASN A 335 -10.30 1.65 39.62
C ASN A 335 -9.76 0.79 40.78
N GLU A 336 -9.81 -0.54 40.65
CA GLU A 336 -9.21 -1.44 41.62
C GLU A 336 -7.67 -1.36 41.54
N TYR A 337 -7.03 -1.27 42.70
CA TYR A 337 -5.59 -1.17 42.82
C TYR A 337 -4.92 -2.55 42.82
N TYR A 338 -3.75 -2.63 42.20
CA TYR A 338 -2.86 -3.79 42.28
C TYR A 338 -1.41 -3.34 42.49
N LYS A 339 -0.60 -4.22 43.08
CA LYS A 339 0.85 -3.99 43.22
C LYS A 339 1.56 -4.36 41.92
N SER A 340 2.12 -3.35 41.25
CA SER A 340 2.90 -3.49 40.01
C SER A 340 4.36 -3.90 40.26
N GLY A 341 5.11 -4.14 39.19
CA GLY A 341 6.55 -4.43 39.22
C GLY A 341 6.89 -5.89 38.95
N ILE A 342 6.55 -6.79 39.87
CA ILE A 342 6.92 -8.22 39.81
C ILE A 342 5.72 -9.13 40.08
N TYR A 343 5.58 -10.16 39.24
CA TYR A 343 4.68 -11.29 39.44
C TYR A 343 5.49 -12.60 39.38
N LYS A 344 5.30 -13.50 40.35
CA LYS A 344 6.09 -14.75 40.45
C LYS A 344 5.27 -15.96 40.00
N VAL A 345 5.88 -16.83 39.21
CA VAL A 345 5.35 -18.14 38.81
C VAL A 345 6.40 -19.19 39.18
N GLY A 346 6.27 -19.80 40.35
CA GLY A 346 7.36 -20.58 40.93
C GLY A 346 8.62 -19.72 41.06
N ASP A 347 9.73 -20.19 40.51
CA ASP A 347 11.02 -19.47 40.50
C ASP A 347 11.15 -18.42 39.38
N ILE A 348 10.21 -18.38 38.44
CA ILE A 348 10.26 -17.45 37.31
C ILE A 348 9.60 -16.12 37.70
N GLN A 349 10.30 -15.01 37.43
CA GLN A 349 9.81 -13.67 37.66
C GLN A 349 9.36 -13.01 36.36
N ILE A 350 8.09 -12.59 36.34
CA ILE A 350 7.52 -11.77 35.27
C ILE A 350 7.57 -10.32 35.73
N HIS A 351 8.15 -9.46 34.91
CA HIS A 351 8.33 -8.05 35.20
C HIS A 351 7.48 -7.15 34.30
N ASP A 352 7.12 -6.00 34.85
CA ASP A 352 6.77 -4.84 34.03
C ASP A 352 8.01 -4.33 33.27
N HIS A 353 7.79 -3.60 32.17
CA HIS A 353 8.89 -3.16 31.30
C HIS A 353 9.92 -2.28 32.04
N ASN A 354 9.50 -1.55 33.08
CA ASN A 354 10.37 -0.72 33.91
C ASN A 354 11.08 -1.52 35.04
N ARG A 355 10.79 -2.81 35.17
CA ARG A 355 11.29 -3.78 36.17
C ARG A 355 10.99 -3.49 37.64
N VAL A 356 10.97 -2.23 38.07
CA VAL A 356 10.71 -1.81 39.46
C VAL A 356 9.22 -1.65 39.77
N GLY A 357 8.38 -1.44 38.76
CA GLY A 357 6.97 -1.13 38.92
C GLY A 357 6.71 0.34 39.25
N TRP A 358 5.44 0.67 39.52
CA TRP A 358 4.94 2.00 39.86
C TRP A 358 4.25 2.02 41.23
N GLY A 359 4.53 1.04 42.08
CA GLY A 359 3.85 0.86 43.37
C GLY A 359 2.44 0.30 43.20
N SER A 360 1.52 0.76 44.05
CA SER A 360 0.11 0.39 43.99
C SER A 360 -0.61 1.36 43.06
N ILE A 361 -1.08 0.87 41.91
CA ILE A 361 -1.75 1.67 40.87
C ILE A 361 -3.06 1.01 40.44
N PRO A 362 -4.05 1.76 39.93
CA PRO A 362 -5.29 1.19 39.44
C PRO A 362 -5.06 0.35 38.16
N PHE A 363 -5.92 -0.64 37.91
CA PHE A 363 -5.85 -1.47 36.70
C PHE A 363 -5.94 -0.66 35.39
N ARG A 364 -6.65 0.49 35.39
CA ARG A 364 -6.66 1.42 34.25
C ARG A 364 -5.26 1.94 33.93
N GLU A 365 -4.53 2.43 34.93
CA GLU A 365 -3.15 2.86 34.74
C GLU A 365 -2.25 1.68 34.32
N GLY A 366 -2.50 0.48 34.86
CA GLY A 366 -1.84 -0.75 34.39
C GLY A 366 -2.05 -1.03 32.90
N LEU A 367 -3.25 -0.79 32.37
CA LEU A 367 -3.55 -0.87 30.94
C LEU A 367 -2.80 0.21 30.14
N GLU A 368 -2.86 1.47 30.59
CA GLU A 368 -2.18 2.62 29.96
C GLU A 368 -0.67 2.36 29.79
N ARG A 369 -0.03 1.92 30.89
CA ARG A 369 1.39 1.60 30.97
C ARG A 369 1.77 0.26 30.33
N SER A 370 0.80 -0.51 29.85
CA SER A 370 1.00 -1.85 29.33
C SER A 370 1.70 -2.78 30.33
N SER A 371 1.30 -2.76 31.60
CA SER A 371 1.84 -3.62 32.67
C SER A 371 1.62 -5.10 32.34
N ASN A 372 2.65 -5.93 32.45
CA ASN A 372 2.50 -7.39 32.36
C ASN A 372 1.91 -7.94 33.65
N VAL A 373 2.30 -7.35 34.79
CA VAL A 373 1.82 -7.74 36.11
C VAL A 373 0.31 -7.50 36.25
N ALA A 374 -0.22 -6.39 35.74
CA ALA A 374 -1.67 -6.14 35.71
C ALA A 374 -2.43 -7.29 35.04
N PHE A 375 -1.97 -7.73 33.86
CA PHE A 375 -2.63 -8.80 33.12
C PHE A 375 -2.44 -10.18 33.75
N ALA A 376 -1.30 -10.43 34.38
CA ALA A 376 -1.10 -11.63 35.20
C ALA A 376 -2.06 -11.65 36.41
N ARG A 377 -2.29 -10.50 37.06
CA ARG A 377 -3.25 -10.38 38.16
C ARG A 377 -4.71 -10.50 37.69
N LEU A 378 -5.03 -10.02 36.49
CA LEU A 378 -6.34 -10.27 35.87
C LEU A 378 -6.53 -11.75 35.55
N LEU A 379 -5.46 -12.47 35.18
CA LEU A 379 -5.52 -13.92 34.98
C LEU A 379 -5.83 -14.66 36.27
N ASP A 380 -5.27 -14.26 37.42
CA ASP A 380 -5.61 -14.84 38.74
C ASP A 380 -7.11 -14.78 38.99
N LYS A 381 -7.75 -13.64 38.65
CA LYS A 381 -9.19 -13.44 38.80
C LYS A 381 -10.02 -14.19 37.76
N LEU A 382 -9.54 -14.25 36.51
CA LEU A 382 -10.25 -14.87 35.39
C LEU A 382 -10.20 -16.41 35.45
N GLY A 383 -9.08 -16.96 35.92
CA GLY A 383 -8.76 -18.38 35.86
C GLY A 383 -8.15 -18.80 34.52
N THR A 384 -7.15 -19.69 34.58
CA THR A 384 -6.38 -20.10 33.38
C THR A 384 -7.21 -20.89 32.37
N ASP A 385 -8.07 -21.80 32.81
CA ASP A 385 -8.90 -22.61 31.89
C ASP A 385 -9.96 -21.76 31.19
N ARG A 386 -10.51 -20.76 31.90
CA ARG A 386 -11.45 -19.80 31.30
C ARG A 386 -10.75 -18.92 30.29
N PHE A 387 -9.53 -18.47 30.57
CA PHE A 387 -8.73 -17.71 29.60
C PHE A 387 -8.40 -18.53 28.35
N LEU A 388 -7.97 -19.79 28.50
CA LEU A 388 -7.76 -20.69 27.36
C LEU A 388 -9.04 -20.88 26.54
N SER A 389 -10.20 -20.96 27.21
CA SER A 389 -11.50 -21.03 26.53
C SER A 389 -11.78 -19.77 25.72
N TYR A 390 -11.43 -18.58 26.22
CA TYR A 390 -11.53 -17.33 25.44
C TYR A 390 -10.57 -17.33 24.24
N LEU A 391 -9.30 -17.76 24.40
CA LEU A 391 -8.36 -17.86 23.27
C LEU A 391 -8.94 -18.72 22.14
N LYS A 392 -9.54 -19.87 22.49
CA LYS A 392 -10.26 -20.74 21.53
C LYS A 392 -11.51 -20.08 20.94
N LYS A 393 -12.30 -19.34 21.74
CA LYS A 393 -13.45 -18.57 21.23
C LYS A 393 -13.04 -17.49 20.22
N PHE A 394 -11.88 -16.86 20.44
CA PHE A 394 -11.24 -15.93 19.50
C PHE A 394 -10.56 -16.64 18.31
N LYS A 395 -10.58 -17.98 18.28
CA LYS A 395 -9.97 -18.85 17.25
C LYS A 395 -8.47 -18.67 17.07
N PHE A 396 -7.78 -18.31 18.14
CA PHE A 396 -6.32 -18.36 18.15
C PHE A 396 -5.83 -19.81 18.02
N GLY A 397 -4.77 -20.02 17.24
CA GLY A 397 -4.27 -21.37 16.93
C GLY A 397 -5.01 -22.08 15.79
N GLU A 398 -6.00 -21.42 15.16
CA GLU A 398 -6.74 -21.93 14.01
C GLU A 398 -6.53 -21.03 12.79
N LYS A 399 -6.62 -21.61 11.59
CA LYS A 399 -6.66 -20.84 10.34
C LYS A 399 -7.94 -20.00 10.27
N THR A 400 -7.82 -18.73 9.90
CA THR A 400 -8.98 -17.84 9.71
C THR A 400 -9.79 -18.22 8.48
N GLY A 401 -9.15 -18.86 7.50
CA GLY A 401 -9.73 -19.19 6.20
C GLY A 401 -9.65 -18.02 5.22
N VAL A 402 -8.76 -17.03 5.44
CA VAL A 402 -8.48 -15.99 4.45
C VAL A 402 -8.27 -16.62 3.08
N ASP A 403 -8.80 -16.00 2.04
CA ASP A 403 -8.75 -16.45 0.66
C ASP A 403 -7.38 -16.23 0.00
N LEU A 404 -6.31 -16.42 0.78
CA LEU A 404 -4.90 -16.37 0.40
C LEU A 404 -4.21 -17.70 0.72
N PRO A 405 -3.12 -18.07 0.01
CA PRO A 405 -2.53 -19.39 0.13
C PRO A 405 -1.69 -19.51 1.40
N ASN A 406 -1.30 -20.74 1.75
CA ASN A 406 -0.31 -21.04 2.79
C ASN A 406 -0.57 -20.49 4.20
N GLU A 407 -1.83 -20.13 4.52
CA GLU A 407 -2.17 -19.55 5.82
C GLU A 407 -1.62 -20.37 7.00
N SER A 408 -0.92 -19.68 7.90
CA SER A 408 -0.40 -20.26 9.13
C SER A 408 -1.49 -20.32 10.21
N SER A 409 -1.58 -21.46 10.90
CA SER A 409 -2.46 -21.63 12.06
C SER A 409 -1.86 -21.07 13.34
N GLY A 410 -0.58 -20.70 13.36
CA GLY A 410 0.11 -20.42 14.63
C GLY A 410 0.04 -21.61 15.60
N LYS A 411 0.29 -21.35 16.89
CA LYS A 411 0.19 -22.36 17.94
C LYS A 411 -0.02 -21.72 19.31
N ILE A 412 -1.04 -22.18 20.03
CA ILE A 412 -1.19 -21.93 21.46
C ILE A 412 -0.30 -22.92 22.22
N VAL A 413 0.64 -22.42 23.01
CA VAL A 413 1.45 -23.18 23.96
C VAL A 413 0.93 -22.87 25.38
N TYR A 414 0.46 -23.88 26.10
CA TYR A 414 -0.30 -23.69 27.36
C TYR A 414 -0.10 -24.83 28.39
N ASN A 415 1.03 -25.53 28.34
CA ASN A 415 1.28 -26.74 29.12
C ASN A 415 1.78 -26.43 30.53
N TYR A 416 2.70 -25.47 30.66
CA TYR A 416 3.34 -25.13 31.94
C TYR A 416 2.75 -23.87 32.57
N PRO A 417 2.78 -23.73 33.92
CA PRO A 417 2.22 -22.56 34.60
C PRO A 417 2.71 -21.22 34.06
N VAL A 418 4.01 -21.10 33.72
CA VAL A 418 4.57 -19.87 33.16
C VAL A 418 3.96 -19.53 31.81
N GLU A 419 3.73 -20.53 30.95
CA GLU A 419 3.13 -20.33 29.62
C GLU A 419 1.70 -19.81 29.75
N LYS A 420 0.95 -20.30 30.75
CA LYS A 420 -0.41 -19.84 31.02
C LYS A 420 -0.45 -18.33 31.31
N VAL A 421 0.56 -17.82 32.03
CA VAL A 421 0.70 -16.40 32.36
C VAL A 421 1.29 -15.61 31.20
N THR A 422 2.30 -16.12 30.48
CA THR A 422 2.90 -15.35 29.37
C THR A 422 1.95 -15.11 28.21
N ASN A 423 1.00 -16.03 28.00
CA ASN A 423 -0.02 -15.88 26.96
C ASN A 423 -0.92 -14.64 27.17
N VAL A 424 -1.20 -14.20 28.41
CA VAL A 424 -2.08 -13.03 28.61
C VAL A 424 -1.48 -11.71 28.11
N PHE A 425 -0.16 -11.68 27.93
CA PHE A 425 0.56 -10.56 27.34
C PHE A 425 1.29 -10.93 26.04
N GLY A 426 0.89 -12.04 25.41
CA GLY A 426 1.25 -12.40 24.04
C GLY A 426 2.65 -12.96 23.85
N GLN A 427 3.22 -13.62 24.86
CA GLN A 427 4.53 -14.29 24.80
C GLN A 427 4.38 -15.80 24.99
N GLY A 428 5.23 -16.58 24.32
CA GLY A 428 5.27 -18.06 24.36
C GLY A 428 4.35 -18.78 23.37
N SER A 429 3.39 -18.08 22.77
CA SER A 429 2.52 -18.60 21.70
C SER A 429 2.62 -17.76 20.45
N SER A 430 2.46 -18.38 19.28
CA SER A 430 2.58 -17.70 18.00
C SER A 430 1.26 -17.62 17.24
N TYR A 431 1.01 -16.49 16.59
CA TYR A 431 -0.21 -16.23 15.82
C TYR A 431 0.13 -15.48 14.53
N SER A 432 -0.69 -15.64 13.49
CA SER A 432 -0.56 -14.84 12.27
C SER A 432 -1.22 -13.46 12.42
N MET A 433 -0.84 -12.51 11.57
CA MET A 433 -1.47 -11.19 11.54
C MET A 433 -2.98 -11.30 11.21
N MET A 434 -3.37 -12.25 10.36
CA MET A 434 -4.78 -12.53 10.05
C MET A 434 -5.60 -12.97 11.26
N GLN A 435 -5.05 -13.82 12.15
CA GLN A 435 -5.76 -14.21 13.38
C GLN A 435 -5.97 -13.01 14.30
N MET A 436 -4.94 -12.19 14.47
CA MET A 436 -5.00 -10.97 15.27
C MET A 436 -6.05 -10.00 14.74
N LEU A 437 -6.12 -9.80 13.42
CA LEU A 437 -7.14 -8.97 12.77
C LEU A 437 -8.55 -9.56 12.91
N GLN A 438 -8.72 -10.87 12.69
CA GLN A 438 -10.01 -11.54 12.86
C GLN A 438 -10.54 -11.35 14.29
N ALA A 439 -9.70 -11.56 15.30
CA ALA A 439 -10.07 -11.33 16.69
C ALA A 439 -10.39 -9.84 16.96
N ALA A 440 -9.64 -8.91 16.37
CA ALA A 440 -9.87 -7.47 16.50
C ALA A 440 -11.23 -7.04 15.93
N THR A 441 -11.75 -7.72 14.90
CA THR A 441 -13.11 -7.44 14.38
C THR A 441 -14.20 -7.68 15.43
N ALA A 442 -14.01 -8.61 16.37
CA ALA A 442 -14.96 -8.80 17.48
C ALA A 442 -14.98 -7.57 18.40
N VAL A 443 -13.81 -7.02 18.72
CA VAL A 443 -13.70 -5.80 19.56
C VAL A 443 -14.26 -4.60 18.81
N ALA A 444 -14.07 -4.52 17.49
CA ALA A 444 -14.50 -3.40 16.67
C ALA A 444 -15.98 -3.47 16.22
N SER A 445 -16.58 -4.67 16.14
CA SER A 445 -17.92 -4.91 15.56
C SER A 445 -18.81 -5.70 16.53
N ASP A 446 -19.05 -5.12 17.71
CA ASP A 446 -20.07 -5.56 18.68
C ASP A 446 -19.98 -7.04 19.07
N GLY A 447 -18.75 -7.53 19.24
CA GLY A 447 -18.45 -8.90 19.65
C GLY A 447 -18.43 -9.92 18.53
N LYS A 448 -18.78 -9.57 17.29
CA LYS A 448 -18.87 -10.52 16.16
C LYS A 448 -17.58 -10.56 15.35
N MET A 449 -16.90 -11.70 15.35
CA MET A 449 -15.72 -11.92 14.51
C MET A 449 -16.11 -12.09 13.04
N LYS A 450 -15.42 -11.38 12.15
CA LYS A 450 -15.56 -11.45 10.69
C LYS A 450 -14.34 -12.15 10.09
N GLN A 451 -14.58 -13.06 9.15
CA GLN A 451 -13.50 -13.69 8.39
C GLN A 451 -12.77 -12.65 7.51
N PRO A 452 -11.44 -12.49 7.65
CA PRO A 452 -10.64 -11.70 6.72
C PRO A 452 -10.77 -12.25 5.29
N HIS A 453 -10.91 -11.37 4.30
CA HIS A 453 -10.90 -11.76 2.88
C HIS A 453 -10.43 -10.63 1.97
N VAL A 454 -9.76 -10.99 0.87
CA VAL A 454 -9.26 -10.10 -0.19
C VAL A 454 -10.08 -10.19 -1.48
N ILE A 455 -10.87 -11.23 -1.72
CA ILE A 455 -11.68 -11.38 -2.94
C ILE A 455 -13.10 -10.87 -2.67
N ALA A 456 -13.51 -9.79 -3.35
CA ALA A 456 -14.87 -9.27 -3.28
C ALA A 456 -15.84 -10.06 -4.17
N LYS A 457 -15.42 -10.36 -5.42
CA LYS A 457 -16.23 -11.13 -6.38
C LYS A 457 -15.38 -11.75 -7.49
N ILE A 458 -15.90 -12.83 -8.07
CA ILE A 458 -15.37 -13.48 -9.28
C ILE A 458 -16.43 -13.34 -10.37
N THR A 459 -16.04 -12.83 -11.54
CA THR A 459 -16.95 -12.55 -12.66
C THR A 459 -16.48 -13.32 -13.89
N ASP A 460 -17.36 -14.12 -14.47
CA ASP A 460 -17.12 -14.81 -15.73
C ASP A 460 -17.46 -13.86 -16.90
N PRO A 461 -16.46 -13.37 -17.66
CA PRO A 461 -16.70 -12.43 -18.76
C PRO A 461 -17.47 -13.06 -19.93
N ASN A 462 -17.45 -14.39 -20.05
CA ASN A 462 -18.11 -15.11 -21.14
C ASN A 462 -19.63 -15.23 -20.92
N THR A 463 -20.07 -15.26 -19.66
CA THR A 463 -21.50 -15.45 -19.29
C THR A 463 -22.11 -14.27 -18.53
N GLY A 464 -21.30 -13.33 -18.05
CA GLY A 464 -21.71 -12.24 -17.16
C GLY A 464 -22.03 -12.69 -15.72
N LYS A 465 -21.92 -13.99 -15.40
CA LYS A 465 -22.24 -14.50 -14.06
C LYS A 465 -21.20 -14.02 -13.04
N THR A 466 -21.70 -13.52 -11.91
CA THR A 466 -20.86 -13.00 -10.82
C THR A 466 -21.11 -13.78 -9.53
N LYS A 467 -20.04 -14.28 -8.89
CA LYS A 467 -20.06 -14.86 -7.55
C LYS A 467 -19.45 -13.86 -6.57
N LYS A 468 -20.28 -13.27 -5.70
CA LYS A 468 -19.83 -12.35 -4.64
C LYS A 468 -19.43 -13.11 -3.38
N THR A 469 -18.37 -12.67 -2.73
CA THR A 469 -18.01 -13.14 -1.40
C THR A 469 -19.04 -12.61 -0.39
N LYS A 470 -19.50 -13.48 0.51
CA LYS A 470 -20.45 -13.10 1.57
C LYS A 470 -19.68 -12.89 2.86
N VAL A 471 -20.00 -11.82 3.58
CA VAL A 471 -19.49 -11.58 4.94
C VAL A 471 -19.81 -12.79 5.81
N LYS A 472 -18.76 -13.44 6.34
CA LYS A 472 -18.90 -14.61 7.20
C LYS A 472 -18.59 -14.23 8.65
N ILE A 473 -19.53 -14.51 9.54
CA ILE A 473 -19.31 -14.41 10.99
C ILE A 473 -18.66 -15.72 11.44
N THR A 474 -17.46 -15.64 12.00
CA THR A 474 -16.70 -16.84 12.41
C THR A 474 -16.87 -17.17 13.88
N GLY A 475 -17.38 -16.25 14.69
CA GLY A 475 -17.68 -16.47 16.10
C GLY A 475 -18.17 -15.19 16.79
N GLN A 476 -18.57 -15.35 18.05
CA GLN A 476 -18.91 -14.24 18.93
C GLN A 476 -18.26 -14.47 20.30
N PRO A 477 -16.95 -14.17 20.45
CA PRO A 477 -16.20 -14.48 21.67
C PRO A 477 -16.62 -13.66 22.89
N ILE A 478 -17.18 -12.46 22.66
CA ILE A 478 -17.56 -11.49 23.68
C ILE A 478 -18.90 -10.84 23.35
N SER A 479 -19.54 -10.25 24.36
CA SER A 479 -20.78 -9.47 24.16
C SER A 479 -20.54 -8.13 23.44
N ALA A 480 -21.59 -7.52 22.89
CA ALA A 480 -21.53 -6.18 22.31
C ALA A 480 -21.16 -5.11 23.36
N ALA A 481 -21.69 -5.23 24.58
CA ALA A 481 -21.36 -4.34 25.69
C ALA A 481 -19.89 -4.46 26.09
N THR A 482 -19.37 -5.70 26.14
CA THR A 482 -17.94 -5.97 26.35
C THR A 482 -17.10 -5.31 25.26
N ALA A 483 -17.44 -5.52 23.98
CA ALA A 483 -16.69 -4.95 22.86
C ALA A 483 -16.62 -3.42 22.95
N LYS A 484 -17.76 -2.75 23.20
CA LYS A 484 -17.80 -1.29 23.43
C LYS A 484 -16.93 -0.88 24.61
N ARG A 485 -17.05 -1.57 25.74
CA ARG A 485 -16.26 -1.26 26.94
C ARG A 485 -14.77 -1.45 26.72
N THR A 486 -14.36 -2.50 26.00
CA THR A 486 -12.96 -2.71 25.63
C THR A 486 -12.44 -1.55 24.78
N ARG A 487 -13.20 -1.06 23.80
CA ARG A 487 -12.79 0.12 23.00
C ARG A 487 -12.63 1.36 23.86
N GLU A 488 -13.56 1.63 24.78
CA GLU A 488 -13.46 2.74 25.74
C GLU A 488 -12.18 2.65 26.58
N GLU A 489 -11.88 1.49 27.14
CA GLU A 489 -10.66 1.28 27.93
C GLU A 489 -9.39 1.44 27.08
N LEU A 490 -9.40 0.97 25.82
CA LEU A 490 -8.26 1.11 24.90
C LEU A 490 -8.01 2.56 24.45
N ARG A 491 -8.98 3.47 24.54
CA ARG A 491 -8.73 4.89 24.29
C ARG A 491 -7.77 5.49 25.31
N TYR A 492 -7.82 5.04 26.56
CA TYR A 492 -6.90 5.52 27.61
C TYR A 492 -5.44 5.15 27.33
N VAL A 493 -5.18 4.11 26.53
CA VAL A 493 -3.81 3.83 26.06
C VAL A 493 -3.26 4.99 25.23
N ILE A 494 -4.13 5.72 24.54
CA ILE A 494 -3.78 6.86 23.66
C ILE A 494 -3.89 8.18 24.42
N ASP A 495 -5.02 8.42 25.08
CA ASP A 495 -5.38 9.72 25.66
C ASP A 495 -5.00 9.84 27.14
N GLY A 496 -4.76 8.71 27.82
CA GLY A 496 -4.46 8.68 29.25
C GLY A 496 -3.10 9.30 29.58
N GLU A 497 -2.98 9.86 30.80
CA GLU A 497 -1.78 10.54 31.25
C GLU A 497 -0.55 9.62 31.24
N ASN A 498 -0.73 8.31 31.48
CA ASN A 498 0.35 7.33 31.48
C ASN A 498 0.30 6.40 30.25
N GLY A 499 -0.46 6.79 29.22
CA GLY A 499 -0.68 6.02 28.01
C GLY A 499 0.60 5.78 27.20
N THR A 500 0.89 4.51 26.92
CA THR A 500 2.00 4.10 26.04
C THR A 500 1.72 4.38 24.55
N GLY A 501 0.48 4.64 24.18
CA GLY A 501 0.04 4.84 22.80
C GLY A 501 -0.15 6.31 22.39
N LYS A 502 0.28 7.28 23.19
CA LYS A 502 0.14 8.72 22.89
C LYS A 502 0.64 9.13 21.50
N LEU A 503 1.70 8.49 21.01
CA LEU A 503 2.26 8.73 19.67
C LEU A 503 1.29 8.37 18.54
N TYR A 504 0.27 7.56 18.81
CA TYR A 504 -0.74 7.11 17.84
C TYR A 504 -2.02 7.96 17.87
N ALA A 505 -2.03 9.07 18.61
CA ALA A 505 -3.12 10.03 18.59
C ALA A 505 -3.21 10.69 17.22
N ILE A 506 -4.40 10.68 16.61
CA ILE A 506 -4.65 11.30 15.31
C ILE A 506 -5.51 12.55 15.53
N PRO A 507 -5.01 13.75 15.22
CA PRO A 507 -5.79 14.98 15.39
C PRO A 507 -7.16 14.90 14.70
N GLY A 508 -8.21 15.08 15.49
CA GLY A 508 -9.60 15.05 15.05
C GLY A 508 -10.28 13.68 15.07
N TYR A 509 -9.56 12.58 15.32
CA TYR A 509 -10.14 11.24 15.39
C TYR A 509 -9.81 10.55 16.72
N ASP A 510 -10.85 10.05 17.40
CA ASP A 510 -10.64 9.17 18.55
C ASP A 510 -10.10 7.82 18.07
N VAL A 511 -8.95 7.42 18.59
CA VAL A 511 -8.29 6.15 18.29
C VAL A 511 -8.37 5.25 19.53
N ALA A 512 -8.79 4.00 19.33
CA ALA A 512 -8.65 2.96 20.34
C ALA A 512 -7.59 1.96 19.85
N GLY A 513 -6.62 1.61 20.68
CA GLY A 513 -5.59 0.69 20.23
C GLY A 513 -4.62 0.26 21.31
N LYS A 514 -3.66 -0.59 20.91
CA LYS A 514 -2.65 -1.12 21.81
C LYS A 514 -1.30 -1.24 21.12
N THR A 515 -0.29 -0.70 21.80
CA THR A 515 1.12 -0.89 21.48
C THR A 515 1.59 -2.30 21.84
N GLY A 516 2.49 -2.83 21.02
CA GLY A 516 3.17 -4.09 21.21
C GLY A 516 4.68 -3.93 21.12
N THR A 517 5.36 -4.55 22.09
CA THR A 517 6.80 -4.80 22.04
C THR A 517 6.97 -6.26 22.41
N ALA A 518 7.35 -7.09 21.45
CA ALA A 518 7.56 -8.52 21.67
C ALA A 518 9.05 -8.86 21.53
N GLN A 519 9.55 -9.63 22.49
CA GLN A 519 10.91 -10.17 22.42
C GLN A 519 10.98 -11.22 21.31
N ILE A 520 12.11 -11.27 20.60
CA ILE A 520 12.34 -12.23 19.53
C ILE A 520 13.20 -13.36 20.09
N ALA A 521 12.75 -14.61 19.94
CA ALA A 521 13.58 -15.77 20.26
C ALA A 521 14.73 -15.89 19.26
N ASP A 522 15.95 -15.99 19.76
CA ASP A 522 17.14 -16.30 18.96
C ASP A 522 17.10 -17.79 18.58
N PRO A 523 16.99 -18.13 17.28
CA PRO A 523 16.91 -19.51 16.84
C PRO A 523 18.17 -20.33 17.14
N LYS A 524 19.33 -19.68 17.40
CA LYS A 524 20.58 -20.37 17.72
C LYS A 524 20.68 -20.75 19.20
N THR A 525 20.20 -19.89 20.08
CA THR A 525 20.35 -20.06 21.54
C THR A 525 19.06 -20.50 22.23
N GLY A 526 17.91 -20.37 21.58
CA GLY A 526 16.59 -20.63 22.14
C GLY A 526 16.16 -19.60 23.21
N LYS A 527 16.96 -18.56 23.45
CA LYS A 527 16.70 -17.48 24.41
C LYS A 527 16.21 -16.24 23.68
N TYR A 528 15.58 -15.30 24.40
CA TYR A 528 15.23 -14.01 23.81
C TYR A 528 16.47 -13.17 23.50
N MET A 529 16.45 -12.49 22.36
CA MET A 529 17.48 -11.54 21.94
C MET A 529 17.51 -10.30 22.86
N TYR A 530 18.67 -9.65 22.93
CA TYR A 530 18.91 -8.41 23.69
C TYR A 530 19.39 -7.29 22.78
N GLY A 531 19.16 -6.03 23.15
CA GLY A 531 19.52 -4.83 22.36
C GLY A 531 18.28 -4.03 21.94
N MET A 532 18.43 -2.71 21.80
CA MET A 532 17.30 -1.80 21.58
C MET A 532 16.49 -2.12 20.32
N ASP A 533 17.15 -2.66 19.30
CA ASP A 533 16.53 -2.98 18.02
C ASP A 533 15.96 -4.40 17.98
N ASN A 534 16.31 -5.29 18.93
CA ASN A 534 16.00 -6.73 18.84
C ASN A 534 14.60 -7.12 19.33
N TYR A 535 13.60 -6.40 18.82
CA TYR A 535 12.19 -6.57 19.15
C TYR A 535 11.30 -6.54 17.90
N LEU A 536 10.11 -7.09 18.05
CA LEU A 536 8.98 -6.83 17.17
C LEU A 536 8.15 -5.70 17.78
N PHE A 537 8.21 -4.53 17.16
CA PHE A 537 7.37 -3.39 17.51
C PHE A 537 6.07 -3.46 16.73
N SER A 538 4.97 -3.10 17.36
CA SER A 538 3.68 -3.14 16.69
C SER A 538 2.65 -2.21 17.30
N PHE A 539 1.62 -1.91 16.52
CA PHE A 539 0.45 -1.21 17.00
C PHE A 539 -0.78 -1.69 16.25
N MET A 540 -1.78 -2.14 17.02
CA MET A 540 -3.11 -2.43 16.51
C MET A 540 -4.05 -1.33 16.97
N GLY A 541 -4.61 -0.60 16.02
CA GLY A 541 -5.53 0.50 16.29
C GLY A 541 -6.79 0.40 15.46
N MET A 542 -7.85 1.02 15.96
CA MET A 542 -9.13 1.12 15.27
C MET A 542 -9.68 2.54 15.44
N ALA A 543 -10.29 3.05 14.37
CA ALA A 543 -10.78 4.42 14.35
C ALA A 543 -12.04 4.57 13.46
N PRO A 544 -12.97 5.47 13.83
CA PRO A 544 -13.09 6.12 15.15
C PRO A 544 -13.33 5.10 16.28
N ALA A 545 -12.92 5.41 17.51
CA ALA A 545 -12.97 4.46 18.63
C ALA A 545 -14.39 3.94 18.95
N ASP A 546 -15.40 4.79 18.84
CA ASP A 546 -16.77 4.46 19.26
C ASP A 546 -17.49 3.54 18.26
N ASP A 547 -17.38 3.85 16.96
CA ASP A 547 -17.87 3.04 15.83
C ASP A 547 -16.76 2.87 14.77
N PRO A 548 -15.83 1.92 14.98
CA PRO A 548 -14.71 1.73 14.09
C PRO A 548 -15.12 1.48 12.64
N LYS A 549 -14.50 2.24 11.73
CA LYS A 549 -14.61 2.05 10.28
C LYS A 549 -13.41 1.32 9.71
N LEU A 550 -12.27 1.45 10.38
CA LEU A 550 -11.02 0.83 10.02
C LEU A 550 -10.39 0.19 11.26
N ILE A 551 -9.83 -1.00 11.08
CA ILE A 551 -8.77 -1.55 11.92
C ILE A 551 -7.49 -1.46 11.09
N MET A 552 -6.40 -1.02 11.70
CA MET A 552 -5.07 -1.13 11.12
C MET A 552 -4.15 -1.82 12.10
N TYR A 553 -3.41 -2.82 11.61
CA TYR A 553 -2.39 -3.49 12.38
C TYR A 553 -1.05 -3.38 11.67
N VAL A 554 -0.07 -2.79 12.34
CA VAL A 554 1.28 -2.58 11.85
C VAL A 554 2.27 -3.32 12.73
N THR A 555 3.23 -4.00 12.14
CA THR A 555 4.36 -4.63 12.83
C THR A 555 5.66 -4.30 12.12
N MET A 556 6.73 -4.12 12.89
CA MET A 556 8.07 -3.82 12.41
C MET A 556 9.08 -4.61 13.24
N GLN A 557 9.79 -5.51 12.57
CA GLN A 557 10.78 -6.39 13.19
C GLN A 557 12.17 -5.82 12.98
N GLN A 558 12.90 -5.62 14.08
CA GLN A 558 14.31 -5.22 14.06
C GLN A 558 14.61 -3.98 13.19
N PRO A 559 13.98 -2.82 13.48
CA PRO A 559 14.38 -1.56 12.85
C PRO A 559 15.75 -1.09 13.34
N GLN A 560 16.53 -0.48 12.44
CA GLN A 560 17.76 0.23 12.75
C GLN A 560 17.41 1.63 13.28
N LEU A 561 17.21 1.75 14.58
CA LEU A 561 16.69 2.99 15.19
C LEU A 561 17.68 4.15 15.14
N GLU A 562 18.98 3.86 15.06
CA GLU A 562 20.06 4.84 14.90
C GLU A 562 19.96 5.68 13.62
N ASN A 563 19.32 5.14 12.57
CA ASN A 563 19.13 5.84 11.29
C ASN A 563 17.92 6.80 11.31
N GLY A 564 17.11 6.77 12.36
CA GLY A 564 16.04 7.72 12.57
C GLY A 564 16.53 9.05 13.18
N PRO A 565 15.64 10.06 13.32
CA PRO A 565 15.92 11.23 14.14
C PRO A 565 16.42 10.83 15.53
N ALA A 566 17.35 11.62 16.08
CA ALA A 566 17.91 11.37 17.41
C ALA A 566 16.79 11.13 18.45
N GLY A 567 16.88 10.02 19.18
CA GLY A 567 15.86 9.59 20.14
C GLY A 567 14.70 8.78 19.55
N SER A 568 14.78 8.35 18.28
CA SER A 568 13.79 7.46 17.67
C SER A 568 13.59 6.17 18.48
N THR A 569 12.33 5.78 18.64
CA THR A 569 11.94 4.52 19.30
C THR A 569 11.24 3.62 18.29
N GLY A 570 11.19 2.31 18.54
CA GLY A 570 10.41 1.40 17.70
C GLY A 570 8.91 1.73 17.68
N GLY A 571 8.38 2.33 18.75
CA GLY A 571 7.02 2.87 18.78
C GLY A 571 6.84 4.03 17.78
N GLN A 572 7.81 4.95 17.70
CA GLN A 572 7.80 6.05 16.74
C GLN A 572 7.87 5.53 15.30
N ALA A 573 8.75 4.55 15.01
CA ALA A 573 8.88 3.99 13.67
C ALA A 573 7.57 3.34 13.17
N VAL A 574 6.81 2.70 14.07
CA VAL A 574 5.48 2.15 13.76
C VAL A 574 4.42 3.26 13.63
N ALA A 575 4.50 4.32 14.43
CA ALA A 575 3.58 5.46 14.36
C ALA A 575 3.73 6.27 13.06
N ASP A 576 4.97 6.35 12.53
CA ASP A 576 5.28 6.96 11.23
C ASP A 576 4.55 6.25 10.07
N ILE A 577 4.04 5.02 10.27
CA ILE A 577 3.17 4.31 9.32
C ILE A 577 1.70 4.48 9.70
N PHE A 578 1.35 4.13 10.94
CA PHE A 578 -0.05 4.06 11.36
C PHE A 578 -0.77 5.40 11.22
N ASN A 579 -0.20 6.49 11.72
CA ASN A 579 -0.86 7.79 11.77
C ASN A 579 -1.20 8.36 10.39
N PRO A 580 -0.24 8.51 9.45
CA PRO A 580 -0.55 9.08 8.14
C PRO A 580 -1.51 8.18 7.34
N VAL A 581 -1.33 6.86 7.37
CA VAL A 581 -2.21 5.93 6.63
C VAL A 581 -3.62 5.95 7.20
N MET A 582 -3.78 5.79 8.51
CA MET A 582 -5.11 5.80 9.16
C MET A 582 -5.82 7.14 8.94
N LYS A 583 -5.14 8.27 9.17
CA LYS A 583 -5.71 9.61 8.98
C LYS A 583 -6.18 9.83 7.54
N THR A 584 -5.32 9.54 6.58
CA THR A 584 -5.60 9.77 5.15
C THR A 584 -6.72 8.85 4.67
N SER A 585 -6.74 7.60 5.14
CA SER A 585 -7.79 6.63 4.82
C SER A 585 -9.15 7.08 5.36
N LEU A 586 -9.22 7.54 6.62
CA LEU A 586 -10.45 8.07 7.21
C LEU A 586 -10.96 9.31 6.46
N GLN A 587 -10.07 10.24 6.13
CA GLN A 587 -10.40 11.44 5.35
C GLN A 587 -10.91 11.09 3.94
N TYR A 588 -10.22 10.17 3.27
CA TYR A 588 -10.61 9.69 1.94
C TYR A 588 -11.97 8.97 1.95
N MET A 589 -12.27 8.22 3.01
CA MET A 589 -13.57 7.58 3.23
C MET A 589 -14.66 8.57 3.68
N ASN A 590 -14.35 9.88 3.75
CA ASN A 590 -15.24 10.93 4.24
C ASN A 590 -15.77 10.67 5.66
N ILE A 591 -14.98 10.00 6.50
CA ILE A 591 -15.32 9.83 7.92
C ILE A 591 -15.08 11.16 8.61
N LYS A 592 -16.12 11.68 9.27
CA LYS A 592 -16.03 12.97 9.95
C LYS A 592 -15.12 12.86 11.18
N PRO A 593 -14.21 13.82 11.40
CA PRO A 593 -13.51 13.97 12.67
C PRO A 593 -14.50 14.01 13.84
N SER A 594 -14.24 13.22 14.89
CA SER A 594 -15.05 13.17 16.12
C SER A 594 -14.95 14.44 16.95
N THR A 595 -13.80 15.12 16.86
CA THR A 595 -13.54 16.41 17.49
C THR A 595 -13.24 17.46 16.42
N VAL A 596 -14.28 18.09 15.88
CA VAL A 596 -14.13 19.50 15.53
C VAL A 596 -14.02 20.21 16.88
N LYS A 597 -12.81 20.52 17.36
CA LYS A 597 -12.66 21.45 18.49
C LYS A 597 -13.44 22.71 18.09
N LYS A 598 -14.66 22.87 18.61
CA LYS A 598 -15.33 24.16 18.59
C LYS A 598 -14.39 25.07 19.37
N SER A 599 -13.68 25.95 18.67
CA SER A 599 -12.88 26.97 19.31
C SER A 599 -13.74 27.61 20.39
N GLU A 600 -13.23 27.66 21.63
CA GLU A 600 -13.98 28.27 22.73
C GLU A 600 -14.30 29.72 22.35
N VAL A 601 -15.58 29.99 22.19
CA VAL A 601 -16.06 31.31 21.78
C VAL A 601 -16.24 32.20 22.99
N ILE A 602 -15.71 33.40 22.92
CA ILE A 602 -15.75 34.41 23.96
C ILE A 602 -16.60 35.57 23.46
N LYS A 603 -17.63 35.96 24.21
CA LYS A 603 -18.41 37.15 23.88
C LYS A 603 -17.60 38.40 24.24
N ALA A 604 -17.45 39.31 23.28
CA ALA A 604 -16.75 40.58 23.47
C ALA A 604 -17.37 41.32 24.67
N PRO A 605 -16.60 41.58 25.75
CA PRO A 605 -17.12 42.30 26.91
C PRO A 605 -17.35 43.77 26.58
N VAL A 606 -18.20 44.44 27.38
CA VAL A 606 -18.35 45.89 27.32
C VAL A 606 -17.15 46.53 28.03
N VAL A 607 -16.31 47.21 27.27
CA VAL A 607 -15.15 47.98 27.75
C VAL A 607 -15.29 49.49 27.55
N THR A 608 -16.30 49.93 26.80
CA THR A 608 -16.68 51.35 26.71
C THR A 608 -16.97 51.92 28.10
N ASP A 609 -16.63 53.19 28.29
CA ASP A 609 -16.76 53.95 29.53
C ASP A 609 -15.91 53.49 30.73
N LYS A 610 -15.13 52.41 30.58
CA LYS A 610 -14.14 51.98 31.58
C LYS A 610 -12.85 52.78 31.44
N SER A 611 -12.04 52.77 32.51
CA SER A 611 -10.65 53.22 32.40
C SER A 611 -9.83 52.25 31.53
N VAL A 612 -8.77 52.75 30.91
CA VAL A 612 -7.86 51.94 30.07
C VAL A 612 -7.32 50.72 30.84
N THR A 613 -6.97 50.90 32.12
CA THR A 613 -6.45 49.84 32.99
C THR A 613 -7.47 48.74 33.22
N GLU A 614 -8.69 49.11 33.65
CA GLU A 614 -9.78 48.14 33.89
C GLU A 614 -10.18 47.39 32.60
N ALA A 615 -10.21 48.10 31.47
CA ALA A 615 -10.53 47.50 30.18
C ALA A 615 -9.48 46.48 29.74
N LYS A 616 -8.20 46.79 29.93
CA LYS A 616 -7.07 45.91 29.62
C LYS A 616 -7.12 44.63 30.46
N GLU A 617 -7.25 44.76 31.77
CA GLU A 617 -7.32 43.62 32.69
C GLU A 617 -8.53 42.72 32.40
N LEU A 618 -9.69 43.30 32.08
CA LEU A 618 -10.90 42.55 31.73
C LEU A 618 -10.72 41.72 30.44
N LEU A 619 -10.04 42.27 29.44
CA LEU A 619 -9.77 41.60 28.18
C LEU A 619 -8.71 40.50 28.35
N GLU A 620 -7.62 40.77 29.05
CA GLU A 620 -6.56 39.80 29.33
C GLU A 620 -7.07 38.63 30.17
N LYS A 621 -7.91 38.89 31.19
CA LYS A 621 -8.58 37.85 31.99
C LYS A 621 -9.51 36.94 31.16
N LYS A 622 -9.96 37.41 30.00
CA LYS A 622 -10.77 36.66 29.04
C LYS A 622 -9.95 36.13 27.87
N ASP A 623 -8.62 36.05 27.97
CA ASP A 623 -7.73 35.60 26.90
C ASP A 623 -7.91 36.39 25.57
N LEU A 624 -8.30 37.67 25.63
CA LEU A 624 -8.40 38.56 24.48
C LEU A 624 -7.22 39.53 24.45
N ALA A 625 -6.80 39.95 23.25
CA ALA A 625 -5.65 40.84 23.08
C ALA A 625 -6.10 42.32 23.05
N PRO A 626 -5.82 43.13 24.09
CA PRO A 626 -6.20 44.54 24.12
C PRO A 626 -5.30 45.38 23.20
N VAL A 627 -5.91 46.26 22.43
CA VAL A 627 -5.21 47.27 21.60
C VAL A 627 -5.77 48.64 21.97
N ILE A 628 -4.90 49.58 22.33
CA ILE A 628 -5.30 50.93 22.72
C ILE A 628 -4.92 51.90 21.60
N ILE A 629 -5.88 52.72 21.20
CA ILE A 629 -5.72 53.80 20.22
C ILE A 629 -6.03 55.11 20.93
N GLY A 630 -4.99 55.90 21.21
CA GLY A 630 -5.10 57.22 21.82
C GLY A 630 -4.38 57.37 23.15
N SER A 631 -4.37 58.60 23.67
CA SER A 631 -3.62 59.02 24.86
C SER A 631 -4.46 59.29 26.11
N GLY A 632 -5.78 59.15 26.02
CA GLY A 632 -6.71 59.41 27.12
C GLY A 632 -6.84 58.26 28.10
N LYS A 633 -7.55 58.51 29.21
CA LYS A 633 -7.67 57.54 30.33
C LYS A 633 -8.95 56.71 30.25
N LYS A 634 -9.96 57.16 29.50
CA LYS A 634 -11.26 56.51 29.35
C LYS A 634 -11.49 55.98 27.93
N ILE A 635 -12.09 54.80 27.81
CA ILE A 635 -12.46 54.19 26.52
C ILE A 635 -13.78 54.78 26.01
N VAL A 636 -13.76 55.29 24.78
CA VAL A 636 -14.91 55.91 24.10
C VAL A 636 -15.55 54.97 23.10
N GLN A 637 -14.76 54.12 22.42
CA GLN A 637 -15.27 53.12 21.48
C GLN A 637 -14.46 51.83 21.56
N GLN A 638 -15.07 50.73 21.11
CA GLN A 638 -14.41 49.44 20.95
C GLN A 638 -14.81 48.77 19.63
N LEU A 639 -13.89 48.00 19.05
CA LEU A 639 -14.15 47.05 17.98
C LEU A 639 -13.43 45.72 18.28
N PRO A 640 -14.11 44.57 18.15
CA PRO A 640 -15.52 44.42 17.76
C PRO A 640 -16.52 44.91 18.82
N LYS A 641 -17.76 45.17 18.39
CA LYS A 641 -18.84 45.65 19.27
C LYS A 641 -19.13 44.65 20.40
N PRO A 642 -19.60 45.11 21.59
CA PRO A 642 -19.97 44.20 22.66
C PRO A 642 -20.93 43.09 22.21
N GLY A 643 -20.77 41.88 22.75
CA GLY A 643 -21.59 40.71 22.38
C GLY A 643 -21.20 40.02 21.08
N THR A 644 -20.25 40.57 20.31
CA THR A 644 -19.64 39.88 19.17
C THR A 644 -18.95 38.60 19.63
N THR A 645 -19.12 37.52 18.88
CA THR A 645 -18.46 36.23 19.16
C THR A 645 -17.00 36.30 18.71
N LEU A 646 -16.08 36.10 19.65
CA LEU A 646 -14.63 36.13 19.43
C LEU A 646 -13.98 34.77 19.74
N LEU A 647 -12.77 34.56 19.24
CA LEU A 647 -11.90 33.44 19.62
C LEU A 647 -10.83 33.91 20.59
N LYS A 648 -10.28 32.99 21.40
CA LYS A 648 -9.09 33.24 22.23
C LYS A 648 -7.96 33.86 21.40
N GLY A 649 -7.33 34.88 21.94
CA GLY A 649 -6.25 35.66 21.31
C GLY A 649 -6.71 36.69 20.28
N GLN A 650 -8.01 36.81 19.97
CA GLN A 650 -8.47 37.86 19.05
C GLN A 650 -8.33 39.25 19.67
N ARG A 651 -8.00 40.22 18.82
CA ARG A 651 -7.77 41.61 19.21
C ARG A 651 -9.09 42.38 19.39
N VAL A 652 -9.15 43.13 20.48
CA VAL A 652 -10.17 44.16 20.74
C VAL A 652 -9.48 45.53 20.72
N VAL A 653 -9.78 46.31 19.70
CA VAL A 653 -9.27 47.67 19.50
C VAL A 653 -10.15 48.64 20.25
N MET A 654 -9.56 49.44 21.13
CA MET A 654 -10.24 50.39 22.00
C MET A 654 -9.73 51.79 21.70
N LEU A 655 -10.66 52.69 21.38
CA LEU A 655 -10.37 54.11 21.17
C LEU A 655 -10.55 54.85 22.48
N THR A 656 -9.54 55.59 22.92
CA THR A 656 -9.63 56.44 24.11
C THR A 656 -10.14 57.84 23.76
N GLU A 657 -10.51 58.60 24.78
CA GLU A 657 -10.59 60.06 24.66
C GLU A 657 -9.21 60.67 24.29
N GLY A 658 -9.17 61.91 23.82
CA GLY A 658 -7.91 62.60 23.49
C GLY A 658 -7.34 62.28 22.11
N ALA A 659 -6.04 62.52 21.93
CA ALA A 659 -5.37 62.39 20.63
C ALA A 659 -5.16 60.92 20.26
N MET A 660 -5.56 60.51 19.05
CA MET A 660 -5.37 59.15 18.56
C MET A 660 -3.89 58.88 18.30
N THR A 661 -3.40 57.70 18.69
CA THR A 661 -2.01 57.29 18.50
C THR A 661 -1.92 56.00 17.67
N MET A 662 -0.88 55.90 16.85
CA MET A 662 -0.68 54.75 15.97
C MET A 662 -0.25 53.51 16.76
N PRO A 663 -0.92 52.35 16.63
CA PRO A 663 -0.48 51.10 17.24
C PRO A 663 0.66 50.45 16.43
N ASP A 664 1.35 49.48 17.03
CA ASP A 664 2.24 48.58 16.28
C ASP A 664 1.44 47.41 15.73
N MET A 665 1.26 47.41 14.42
CA MET A 665 0.47 46.41 13.70
C MET A 665 1.33 45.33 13.05
N ARG A 666 2.64 45.27 13.29
CA ARG A 666 3.48 44.20 12.73
C ARG A 666 2.93 42.82 13.11
N ASN A 667 2.88 41.92 12.13
CA ASN A 667 2.31 40.57 12.24
C ASN A 667 0.79 40.53 12.48
N TRP A 668 0.06 41.63 12.32
CA TRP A 668 -1.41 41.61 12.38
C TRP A 668 -2.01 41.16 11.06
N SER A 669 -3.16 40.51 11.12
CA SER A 669 -3.95 40.23 9.92
C SER A 669 -4.49 41.52 9.30
N LYS A 670 -4.82 41.49 8.00
CA LYS A 670 -5.53 42.59 7.34
C LYS A 670 -6.81 42.99 8.09
N ASP A 671 -7.57 42.00 8.57
CA ASP A 671 -8.80 42.21 9.35
C ASP A 671 -8.56 42.98 10.65
N ASP A 672 -7.51 42.64 11.40
CA ASP A 672 -7.17 43.36 12.63
C ASP A 672 -6.73 44.80 12.36
N ALA A 673 -6.01 45.04 11.27
CA ALA A 673 -5.62 46.38 10.85
C ALA A 673 -6.83 47.21 10.38
N LEU A 674 -7.81 46.58 9.71
CA LEU A 674 -9.05 47.22 9.30
C LEU A 674 -9.89 47.71 10.48
N LYS A 675 -9.90 46.99 11.61
CA LYS A 675 -10.56 47.46 12.84
C LYS A 675 -9.99 48.80 13.32
N VAL A 676 -8.68 49.02 13.19
CA VAL A 676 -8.05 50.30 13.54
C VAL A 676 -8.47 51.39 12.55
N SER A 677 -8.49 51.07 11.25
CA SER A 677 -8.96 52.00 10.21
C SER A 677 -10.42 52.41 10.45
N GLU A 678 -11.29 51.44 10.78
CA GLU A 678 -12.71 51.66 11.04
C GLU A 678 -12.96 52.48 12.30
N ILE A 679 -12.32 52.12 13.43
CA ILE A 679 -12.53 52.82 14.70
C ILE A 679 -11.95 54.24 14.71
N THR A 680 -10.89 54.50 13.94
CA THR A 680 -10.28 55.84 13.83
C THR A 680 -10.90 56.68 12.72
N GLY A 681 -11.64 56.06 11.79
CA GLY A 681 -12.16 56.71 10.59
C GLY A 681 -11.07 57.09 9.57
N ILE A 682 -9.83 56.58 9.71
CA ILE A 682 -8.72 56.89 8.81
C ILE A 682 -8.57 55.74 7.80
N PRO A 683 -8.73 55.96 6.49
CA PRO A 683 -8.58 54.91 5.49
C PRO A 683 -7.11 54.48 5.35
N PHE A 684 -6.85 53.17 5.33
CA PHE A 684 -5.51 52.60 5.16
C PHE A 684 -5.31 52.12 3.71
N GLU A 685 -4.13 52.38 3.15
CA GLU A 685 -3.71 51.81 1.87
C GLU A 685 -2.92 50.51 2.12
N PHE A 686 -3.41 49.39 1.58
CA PHE A 686 -2.76 48.08 1.72
C PHE A 686 -1.99 47.72 0.45
N GLN A 687 -0.72 47.36 0.60
CA GLN A 687 0.14 46.85 -0.48
C GLN A 687 0.35 45.35 -0.29
N GLY A 688 -0.45 44.53 -0.98
CA GLY A 688 -0.47 43.06 -0.88
C GLY A 688 -1.55 42.52 0.05
N ASP A 689 -1.50 41.21 0.33
CA ASP A 689 -2.46 40.50 1.18
C ASP A 689 -1.78 39.61 2.23
N GLY A 690 -2.52 39.24 3.28
CA GLY A 690 -2.04 38.42 4.40
C GLY A 690 -1.82 39.23 5.68
N TYR A 691 -0.58 39.24 6.17
CA TYR A 691 -0.18 39.87 7.44
C TYR A 691 0.65 41.14 7.23
N VAL A 692 0.54 42.11 8.12
CA VAL A 692 1.28 43.37 8.06
C VAL A 692 2.77 43.11 8.32
N LYS A 693 3.59 43.37 7.30
CA LYS A 693 5.05 43.30 7.36
C LYS A 693 5.66 44.59 7.91
N SER A 694 5.14 45.74 7.49
CA SER A 694 5.63 47.06 7.90
C SER A 694 4.56 48.14 7.73
N GLN A 695 4.61 49.16 8.59
CA GLN A 695 3.78 50.35 8.55
C GLN A 695 4.65 51.60 8.33
N ASN A 696 4.15 52.60 7.60
CA ASN A 696 4.90 53.84 7.33
C ASN A 696 4.86 54.85 8.50
N VAL A 697 3.84 54.80 9.36
CA VAL A 697 3.71 55.63 10.56
C VAL A 697 4.15 54.80 11.76
N THR A 698 5.09 55.31 12.55
CA THR A 698 5.64 54.58 13.71
C THR A 698 4.65 54.51 14.87
N LYS A 699 4.82 53.50 15.73
CA LYS A 699 4.00 53.33 16.94
C LYS A 699 4.10 54.58 17.83
N GLY A 700 2.97 55.02 18.39
CA GLY A 700 2.89 56.15 19.32
C GLY A 700 2.78 57.52 18.66
N THR A 701 2.98 57.62 17.34
CA THR A 701 2.76 58.89 16.61
C THR A 701 1.28 59.28 16.64
N THR A 702 1.00 60.55 16.89
CA THR A 702 -0.36 61.10 16.82
C THR A 702 -0.89 61.04 15.39
N ILE A 703 -2.10 60.49 15.22
CA ILE A 703 -2.77 60.34 13.93
C ILE A 703 -4.10 61.11 13.91
N ASN A 704 -4.50 61.60 12.74
CA ASN A 704 -5.76 62.31 12.52
C ASN A 704 -6.33 62.00 11.13
N SER A 705 -7.48 62.59 10.79
CA SER A 705 -8.17 62.35 9.51
C SER A 705 -7.37 62.69 8.24
N LYS A 706 -6.25 63.43 8.36
CA LYS A 706 -5.33 63.75 7.25
C LYS A 706 -4.11 62.83 7.19
N SER A 707 -3.91 61.94 8.16
CA SER A 707 -2.78 61.01 8.21
C SER A 707 -2.89 59.98 7.09
N LYS A 708 -1.83 59.84 6.28
CA LYS A 708 -1.74 58.82 5.22
C LYS A 708 -1.04 57.56 5.74
N ILE A 709 -1.82 56.50 6.00
CA ILE A 709 -1.32 55.24 6.55
C ILE A 709 -1.24 54.19 5.44
N ARG A 710 -0.03 53.67 5.24
CA ARG A 710 0.28 52.61 4.26
C ARG A 710 0.86 51.39 4.97
N LEU A 711 0.25 50.23 4.71
CA LEU A 711 0.66 48.94 5.27
C LEU A 711 1.14 48.03 4.15
N LYS A 712 2.39 47.52 4.26
CA LYS A 712 2.91 46.48 3.37
C LYS A 712 2.56 45.12 3.95
N MET A 713 2.01 44.24 3.13
CA MET A 713 1.50 42.94 3.54
C MET A 713 2.35 41.78 3.02
N VAL A 714 2.28 40.62 3.66
CA VAL A 714 2.97 39.38 3.26
C VAL A 714 2.09 38.15 3.48
N SER A 715 2.18 37.17 2.57
CA SER A 715 1.43 35.92 2.63
C SER A 715 1.86 35.02 3.81
N PRO A 716 0.97 34.15 4.34
CA PRO A 716 1.26 33.30 5.50
C PRO A 716 2.54 32.47 5.37
N ASP A 717 2.78 31.84 4.21
CA ASP A 717 3.95 30.97 3.98
C ASP A 717 5.30 31.70 4.00
N LYS A 718 5.28 33.04 3.92
CA LYS A 718 6.48 33.89 3.94
C LYS A 718 6.67 34.61 5.28
N LEU A 719 5.77 34.39 6.24
CA LEU A 719 5.79 35.04 7.56
C LEU A 719 6.89 34.46 8.47
N ASP A 720 7.08 33.14 8.45
CA ASP A 720 8.11 32.46 9.27
C ASP A 720 9.53 32.83 8.85
N ALA A 721 9.77 32.99 7.54
CA ALA A 721 11.05 33.45 7.00
C ALA A 721 11.35 34.92 7.35
N PHE A 722 10.32 35.73 7.58
CA PHE A 722 10.44 37.11 8.02
C PHE A 722 10.72 37.21 9.52
N ASN A 723 9.98 36.45 10.35
CA ASN A 723 10.17 36.43 11.80
C ASN A 723 11.59 35.98 12.19
N LYS A 724 12.14 34.96 11.52
CA LYS A 724 13.53 34.49 11.72
C LYS A 724 14.61 35.54 11.37
N ASN A 725 14.33 36.45 10.44
CA ASN A 725 15.30 37.46 9.99
C ASN A 725 15.34 38.73 10.87
N ASN A 726 14.31 39.00 11.69
CA ASN A 726 14.28 40.17 12.58
C ASN A 726 14.85 39.91 13.98
N ASP A 727 14.77 38.67 14.49
CA ASP A 727 15.42 38.30 15.76
C ASP A 727 16.96 38.43 15.68
N HIS A 728 17.53 38.22 14.49
CA HIS A 728 18.97 38.42 14.25
C HIS A 728 19.42 39.89 14.24
N LYS A 729 18.54 40.85 13.91
CA LYS A 729 18.89 42.29 13.95
C LYS A 729 18.72 42.89 15.35
N SER A 730 17.77 42.40 16.14
CA SER A 730 17.60 42.85 17.53
C SER A 730 18.76 42.43 18.44
N GLN A 731 19.43 41.31 18.15
CA GLN A 731 20.57 40.83 18.95
C GLN A 731 21.91 41.51 18.61
N SER A 732 22.04 42.18 17.45
CA SER A 732 23.29 42.85 17.07
C SER A 732 23.44 44.26 17.64
N GLU A 733 22.33 44.92 17.99
CA GLU A 733 22.36 46.28 18.56
C GLU A 733 22.51 46.29 20.09
N THR A 734 22.18 45.20 20.79
CA THR A 734 22.34 45.09 22.26
C THR A 734 23.75 44.68 22.70
N LYS A 735 24.64 44.31 21.76
CA LYS A 735 26.01 43.83 22.07
C LYS A 735 27.09 44.91 22.09
N LYS A 736 26.74 46.20 21.93
CA LYS A 736 27.70 47.32 21.90
C LYS A 736 27.74 48.19 23.17
N GLU A 737 26.93 47.90 24.18
CA GLU A 737 26.96 48.61 25.47
C GLU A 737 27.04 47.61 26.62
N THR A 738 28.24 47.06 26.85
CA THR A 738 28.75 46.67 28.17
C THR A 738 30.14 46.12 27.95
N ASP A 739 31.11 47.03 27.86
CA ASP A 739 32.51 46.71 28.06
C ASP A 739 32.94 47.47 29.31
N VAL A 740 32.87 46.81 30.46
CA VAL A 740 33.49 47.25 31.71
C VAL A 740 34.16 46.02 32.32
N GLN A 741 35.46 46.17 32.50
CA GLN A 741 36.40 45.29 33.19
C GLN A 741 35.86 44.84 34.55
N GLU A 742 36.08 43.58 34.92
CA GLU A 742 36.79 43.27 36.17
C GLU A 742 37.21 41.81 36.32
N ASN A 743 38.53 41.68 36.57
CA ASN A 743 39.25 40.81 37.50
C ASN A 743 39.33 39.29 37.31
N GLU A 744 40.59 38.91 37.09
CA GLU A 744 41.24 37.65 37.39
C GLU A 744 41.08 37.23 38.85
N GLY A 745 40.96 35.92 39.09
CA GLY A 745 41.25 35.36 40.40
C GLY A 745 40.59 34.02 40.71
N ILE A 746 41.43 32.97 40.75
CA ILE A 746 41.26 31.69 41.47
C ILE A 746 40.23 30.74 40.82
N GLY A 747 40.50 29.49 40.48
CA GLY A 747 41.62 28.59 40.73
C GLY A 747 41.10 27.19 40.40
N SER A 748 41.93 26.43 39.71
CA SER A 748 41.76 25.01 39.37
C SER A 748 41.22 24.16 40.52
N LEU A 749 40.49 23.07 40.22
CA LEU A 749 40.71 21.73 40.79
C LEU A 749 39.85 20.67 40.03
N LEU A 750 40.55 19.85 39.23
CA LEU A 750 40.44 18.38 39.06
C LEU A 750 39.09 17.82 38.54
N ASN A 751 39.01 17.27 37.32
CA ASN A 751 39.47 15.92 36.94
C ASN A 751 39.31 14.85 38.05
N GLY A 752 38.23 14.07 37.93
CA GLY A 752 37.98 12.79 38.56
C GLY A 752 36.95 12.02 37.74
#